data_AF-A0A1G3ZAP2-F1
#
_entry.id   AF-A0A1G3ZAP2-F1
#
_cell.length_a   1.000
_cell.length_b   1.000
_cell.length_c   1.000
_cell.angle_alpha   90.00
_cell.angle_beta   90.00
_cell.angle_gamma   90.00
#
_symmetry.space_group_name_H-M   'P 1'
#
loop_
_entity.id
_entity.type
_entity.pdbx_description
1 polymer ?
#
loop_
_entity_poly.entity_id
_entity_poly.type
_entity_poly.pdbx_seq_one_letter_code
_entity_poly.pdbx_strand_id
1 'polypeptide(L)'
;MQVKRNFDKVYQSSEDPWAIGPADSDRYNQYCRWLEPYVRGKTMLDIGCGIGAFLNRFDGVATELHGIEVCPEAIARGSKRHSNIHFHLGSAGKLPAITSLPREHFGFILCSDVLYYLKENQKRSCLTWIRDHLEEGGVCCLAGWSPGGHYFRAEEFADYIKAFFRPLEIHYLADTQHLLVIATKRKSLVAITIDYETWQPLPSGKSIDWDINIFQPTKRLLKLAEQVNVPLTFFAEMGEYFYLKKHDPANALLMEQQWCEIIRQGHDVQLHLHPSWLPECGAKQERQSWYWDTQYAKIENYPGDLSALIQRCQHTLETLLRPIRPTYCVTTFRAGAYQAQPFGRLWQALKNNHIVCDTSVHWGGFSLERGYDYRFAYTRHSPYFASSTDPQLKAPPTEEAVIELPVFCHTWGQKWMLDGNEGNLFGIRLLKYLKTANPIISAERLRFQYHCKRLMNAVCSFWPRLKLFLHHAGSTKPKPPQDDHDRYFVLIGHTKSELNVEAIAQQIELLKAHGLTFVSMSDACLLAQTSLKFTHASVPNFGKDTPPSSALQRFLPFDCDLVLNLHGAQSFTNTIARDYPWMQIVDCDLAEGLAFPNAHFDCLYANHSLQHAVDVQKTLLEAFCVLKDNGVLVAAIPLTQTCSNWTATPEDIRVRLQAAGFEKIVIHQDLSIAYIQAWKHAWNEVDRVSRLMQWVYTRLDPTRPNTCENPIRLLTDGYGYCIAYTVVLGKFLQREGFAVIWITMHAEGHIRGRGPKQQDTHEVIELYCEDKIYTLDPTTNRIFPYSIEALLKTPALATERTDVDNRYKKCNYHLYDTHYWYSKVKWYKRRILKNSLLQSS
;
A
#
# COMPACT_ATOMS: atom_id res chain seq x y z
N MET A 1 23.28 -16.11 0.72
CA MET A 1 22.69 -15.67 -0.58
C MET A 1 23.58 -14.64 -1.27
N GLN A 2 24.41 -15.08 -2.22
CA GLN A 2 25.26 -14.20 -3.01
C GLN A 2 25.38 -14.75 -4.44
N VAL A 3 25.08 -13.94 -5.44
CA VAL A 3 25.33 -14.24 -6.85
C VAL A 3 26.75 -13.77 -7.18
N LYS A 4 27.58 -14.63 -7.76
CA LYS A 4 28.93 -14.27 -8.22
C LYS A 4 28.89 -13.94 -9.69
N ARG A 5 29.46 -12.80 -10.07
CA ARG A 5 29.59 -12.36 -11.46
C ARG A 5 30.88 -11.55 -11.62
N ASN A 6 31.51 -11.64 -12.79
CA ASN A 6 32.66 -10.81 -13.15
C ASN A 6 32.15 -9.72 -14.10
N PHE A 7 31.96 -8.51 -13.57
CA PHE A 7 31.34 -7.42 -14.31
C PHE A 7 32.19 -6.94 -15.49
N ASP A 8 33.52 -6.90 -15.34
CA ASP A 8 34.42 -6.48 -16.42
C ASP A 8 34.31 -7.42 -17.63
N LYS A 9 34.33 -8.74 -17.40
CA LYS A 9 34.14 -9.72 -18.48
C LYS A 9 32.78 -9.59 -19.16
N VAL A 10 31.74 -9.30 -18.39
CA VAL A 10 30.36 -9.21 -18.89
C VAL A 10 30.17 -7.98 -19.78
N TYR A 11 30.74 -6.83 -19.40
CA TYR A 11 30.72 -5.62 -20.24
C TYR A 11 31.70 -5.69 -21.42
N GLN A 12 32.78 -6.47 -21.33
CA GLN A 12 33.65 -6.75 -22.48
C GLN A 12 32.96 -7.63 -23.53
N SER A 13 32.11 -8.56 -23.11
CA SER A 13 31.46 -9.52 -24.01
C SER A 13 30.14 -9.05 -24.63
N SER A 14 29.54 -7.98 -24.10
CA SER A 14 28.27 -7.43 -24.59
C SER A 14 28.21 -5.92 -24.39
N GLU A 15 27.64 -5.20 -25.36
CA GLU A 15 27.38 -3.76 -25.24
C GLU A 15 26.27 -3.43 -24.23
N ASP A 16 25.32 -4.35 -24.06
CA ASP A 16 24.19 -4.24 -23.14
C ASP A 16 23.93 -5.62 -22.49
N PRO A 17 24.67 -5.96 -21.42
CA PRO A 17 24.68 -7.31 -20.89
C PRO A 17 23.38 -7.79 -20.22
N TRP A 18 22.45 -6.87 -19.98
CA TRP A 18 21.14 -7.16 -19.38
C TRP A 18 19.99 -6.78 -20.32
N ALA A 19 20.27 -6.44 -21.58
CA ALA A 19 19.28 -6.03 -22.56
C ALA A 19 18.35 -4.91 -22.03
N ILE A 20 18.92 -3.95 -21.30
CA ILE A 20 18.17 -2.83 -20.70
C ILE A 20 17.72 -1.84 -21.78
N GLY A 21 18.47 -1.74 -22.89
CA GLY A 21 18.22 -0.77 -23.95
C GLY A 21 18.18 0.66 -23.42
N PRO A 22 17.24 1.51 -23.88
CA PRO A 22 17.02 2.85 -23.33
C PRO A 22 16.22 2.83 -22.00
N ALA A 23 16.07 1.66 -21.37
CA ALA A 23 15.27 1.42 -20.17
C ALA A 23 13.79 1.83 -20.35
N ASP A 24 13.17 1.50 -21.50
CA ASP A 24 11.79 1.85 -21.87
C ASP A 24 10.80 0.67 -21.82
N SER A 25 11.20 -0.46 -21.24
CA SER A 25 10.31 -1.60 -21.03
C SER A 25 9.15 -1.27 -20.07
N ASP A 26 8.07 -2.06 -20.12
CA ASP A 26 6.90 -1.88 -19.24
C ASP A 26 7.26 -1.84 -17.75
N ARG A 27 8.27 -2.62 -17.33
CA ARG A 27 8.82 -2.59 -15.97
C ARG A 27 9.39 -1.22 -15.64
N TYR A 28 10.29 -0.70 -16.47
CA TYR A 28 10.96 0.58 -16.19
C TYR A 28 9.99 1.76 -16.33
N ASN A 29 9.02 1.69 -17.24
CA ASN A 29 7.96 2.68 -17.33
C ASN A 29 7.09 2.70 -16.06
N GLN A 30 6.79 1.54 -15.46
CA GLN A 30 6.12 1.48 -14.16
C GLN A 30 7.00 2.05 -13.04
N TYR A 31 8.29 1.71 -13.01
CA TYR A 31 9.21 2.30 -12.03
C TYR A 31 9.22 3.83 -12.13
N CYS A 32 9.35 4.40 -13.33
CA CYS A 32 9.30 5.86 -13.49
C CYS A 32 8.01 6.46 -12.92
N ARG A 33 6.84 5.88 -13.22
CA ARG A 33 5.55 6.38 -12.70
C ARG A 33 5.49 6.37 -11.17
N TRP A 34 6.03 5.35 -10.52
CA TRP A 34 6.04 5.25 -9.06
C TRP A 34 7.09 6.14 -8.41
N LEU A 35 8.26 6.31 -9.04
CA LEU A 35 9.39 7.02 -8.45
C LEU A 35 9.37 8.53 -8.71
N GLU A 36 8.82 8.98 -9.84
CA GLU A 36 8.80 10.39 -10.24
C GLU A 36 8.26 11.36 -9.17
N PRO A 37 7.15 11.06 -8.45
CA PRO A 37 6.67 11.92 -7.36
C PRO A 37 7.68 12.12 -6.23
N TYR A 38 8.55 11.14 -5.98
CA TYR A 38 9.55 11.19 -4.91
C TYR A 38 10.87 11.81 -5.34
N VAL A 39 11.19 11.77 -6.64
CA VAL A 39 12.42 12.27 -7.26
C VAL A 39 12.31 13.74 -7.66
N ARG A 40 11.11 14.21 -8.02
CA ARG A 40 10.91 15.55 -8.57
C ARG A 40 11.54 16.64 -7.69
N GLY A 41 12.42 17.43 -8.29
CA GLY A 41 13.08 18.55 -7.61
C GLY A 41 14.13 18.16 -6.57
N LYS A 42 14.61 16.91 -6.58
CA LYS A 42 15.64 16.41 -5.66
C LYS A 42 16.90 15.95 -6.39
N THR A 43 18.00 15.88 -5.64
CA THR A 43 19.23 15.18 -6.06
C THR A 43 19.01 13.67 -6.03
N MET A 44 19.36 12.98 -7.11
CA MET A 44 19.16 11.54 -7.25
C MET A 44 20.50 10.82 -7.38
N LEU A 45 20.70 9.78 -6.57
CA LEU A 45 21.82 8.84 -6.66
C LEU A 45 21.33 7.45 -7.05
N ASP A 46 21.92 6.83 -8.07
CA ASP A 46 21.70 5.43 -8.42
C ASP A 46 22.94 4.57 -8.14
N ILE A 47 22.81 3.60 -7.23
CA ILE A 47 23.86 2.68 -6.84
C ILE A 47 23.80 1.46 -7.75
N GLY A 48 24.86 1.24 -8.53
CA GLY A 48 24.91 0.19 -9.56
C GLY A 48 24.22 0.62 -10.86
N CYS A 49 24.42 1.87 -11.27
CA CYS A 49 23.71 2.49 -12.40
C CYS A 49 24.05 1.90 -13.78
N GLY A 50 25.09 1.06 -13.87
CA GLY A 50 25.57 0.50 -15.13
C GLY A 50 25.98 1.58 -16.11
N ILE A 51 25.38 1.58 -17.30
CA ILE A 51 25.61 2.62 -18.32
C ILE A 51 24.74 3.88 -18.11
N GLY A 52 23.92 3.93 -17.06
CA GLY A 52 23.08 5.10 -16.73
C GLY A 52 21.74 5.20 -17.47
N ALA A 53 21.35 4.19 -18.26
CA ALA A 53 20.14 4.25 -19.09
C ALA A 53 18.84 4.50 -18.29
N PHE A 54 18.66 3.82 -17.16
CA PHE A 54 17.49 4.04 -16.30
C PHE A 54 17.58 5.36 -15.52
N LEU A 55 18.76 5.70 -14.99
CA LEU A 55 18.98 6.99 -14.30
C LEU A 55 18.65 8.19 -15.21
N ASN A 56 19.00 8.09 -16.50
CA ASN A 56 18.70 9.13 -17.49
C ASN A 56 17.19 9.35 -17.72
N ARG A 57 16.32 8.41 -17.35
CA ARG A 57 14.86 8.59 -17.44
C ARG A 57 14.34 9.69 -16.51
N PHE A 58 15.15 10.13 -15.55
CA PHE A 58 14.84 11.20 -14.60
C PHE A 58 15.50 12.53 -14.97
N ASP A 59 16.06 12.66 -16.18
CA ASP A 59 16.53 13.94 -16.70
C ASP A 59 15.38 14.95 -16.77
N GLY A 60 15.62 16.17 -16.27
CA GLY A 60 14.59 17.20 -16.11
C GLY A 60 13.54 16.94 -15.01
N VAL A 61 13.58 15.78 -14.34
CA VAL A 61 12.75 15.48 -13.15
C VAL A 61 13.56 15.73 -11.88
N ALA A 62 14.75 15.13 -11.78
CA ALA A 62 15.71 15.38 -10.71
C ALA A 62 16.48 16.69 -10.96
N THR A 63 17.00 17.31 -9.91
CA THR A 63 17.88 18.49 -10.04
C THR A 63 19.28 18.12 -10.48
N GLU A 64 19.79 16.98 -9.99
CA GLU A 64 21.12 16.45 -10.30
C GLU A 64 21.04 14.91 -10.34
N LEU A 65 21.77 14.29 -11.27
CA LEU A 65 21.83 12.84 -11.45
C LEU A 65 23.24 12.33 -11.16
N HIS A 66 23.36 11.46 -10.17
CA HIS A 66 24.61 10.80 -9.77
C HIS A 66 24.50 9.28 -9.93
N GLY A 67 25.51 8.65 -10.52
CA GLY A 67 25.55 7.21 -10.71
C GLY A 67 26.82 6.61 -10.13
N ILE A 68 26.70 5.62 -9.24
CA ILE A 68 27.84 4.80 -8.78
C ILE A 68 27.88 3.52 -9.60
N GLU A 69 29.04 3.19 -10.17
CA GLU A 69 29.24 1.95 -10.93
C GLU A 69 30.62 1.34 -10.64
N VAL A 70 30.68 0.00 -10.56
CA VAL A 70 31.90 -0.73 -10.21
C VAL A 70 32.81 -0.96 -11.42
N CYS A 71 32.23 -1.00 -12.62
CA CYS A 71 32.97 -1.25 -13.86
C CYS A 71 33.37 0.07 -14.57
N PRO A 72 34.68 0.36 -14.71
CA PRO A 72 35.15 1.56 -15.41
C PRO A 72 34.69 1.64 -16.87
N GLU A 73 34.56 0.49 -17.54
CA GLU A 73 34.11 0.41 -18.94
C GLU A 73 32.64 0.84 -19.08
N ALA A 74 31.78 0.44 -18.13
CA ALA A 74 30.38 0.87 -18.12
C ALA A 74 30.25 2.38 -17.92
N ILE A 75 31.07 2.96 -17.03
CA ILE A 75 31.18 4.41 -16.84
C ILE A 75 31.63 5.08 -18.14
N ALA A 76 32.70 4.61 -18.78
CA ALA A 76 33.22 5.21 -20.01
C ALA A 76 32.16 5.20 -21.14
N ARG A 77 31.34 4.15 -21.23
CA ARG A 77 30.21 4.09 -22.18
C ARG A 77 29.06 5.00 -21.77
N GLY A 78 28.69 4.99 -20.49
CA GLY A 78 27.60 5.80 -19.95
C GLY A 78 27.87 7.29 -20.09
N SER A 79 29.06 7.75 -19.71
CA SER A 79 29.49 9.16 -19.85
C SER A 79 29.51 9.66 -21.29
N LYS A 80 29.73 8.78 -22.27
CA LYS A 80 29.60 9.15 -23.70
C LYS A 80 28.14 9.28 -24.15
N ARG A 81 27.22 8.52 -23.56
CA ARG A 81 25.80 8.48 -23.93
C ARG A 81 24.96 9.51 -23.18
N HIS A 82 25.31 9.81 -21.93
CA HIS A 82 24.53 10.62 -21.00
C HIS A 82 25.44 11.64 -20.32
N SER A 83 25.60 12.82 -20.95
CA SER A 83 26.47 13.90 -20.46
C SER A 83 25.92 14.63 -19.23
N ASN A 84 24.64 14.44 -18.93
CA ASN A 84 23.91 14.99 -17.78
C ASN A 84 24.10 14.17 -16.48
N ILE A 85 24.71 12.98 -16.55
CA ILE A 85 24.93 12.12 -15.38
C ILE A 85 26.36 12.27 -14.85
N HIS A 86 26.49 12.51 -13.56
CA HIS A 86 27.76 12.48 -12.84
C HIS A 86 28.09 11.04 -12.42
N PHE A 87 29.00 10.39 -13.13
CA PHE A 87 29.42 9.02 -12.82
C PHE A 87 30.56 8.97 -11.80
N HIS A 88 30.47 8.01 -10.86
CA HIS A 88 31.42 7.79 -9.79
C HIS A 88 31.86 6.32 -9.77
N LEU A 89 33.16 6.07 -9.91
CA LEU A 89 33.71 4.72 -9.81
C LEU A 89 33.65 4.23 -8.35
N GLY A 90 32.95 3.12 -8.11
CA GLY A 90 32.80 2.58 -6.77
C GLY A 90 31.97 1.31 -6.69
N SER A 91 32.13 0.55 -5.60
CA SER A 91 31.37 -0.67 -5.36
C SER A 91 30.33 -0.46 -4.27
N ALA A 92 29.10 -0.93 -4.49
CA ALA A 92 28.05 -0.97 -3.47
C ALA A 92 28.47 -1.73 -2.19
N GLY A 93 29.44 -2.66 -2.29
CA GLY A 93 29.99 -3.36 -1.13
C GLY A 93 31.03 -2.56 -0.34
N LYS A 94 31.43 -1.37 -0.81
CA LYS A 94 32.46 -0.49 -0.25
C LYS A 94 32.09 0.99 -0.37
N LEU A 95 30.80 1.33 -0.28
CA LEU A 95 30.31 2.72 -0.40
C LEU A 95 31.05 3.75 0.50
N PRO A 96 31.37 3.44 1.77
CA PRO A 96 32.10 4.40 2.62
C PRO A 96 33.50 4.79 2.11
N ALA A 97 34.07 4.05 1.15
CA ALA A 97 35.38 4.34 0.57
C ALA A 97 35.31 5.25 -0.67
N ILE A 98 34.10 5.62 -1.13
CA ILE A 98 33.91 6.46 -2.32
C ILE A 98 34.00 7.92 -1.88
N THR A 99 35.13 8.57 -2.15
CA THR A 99 35.39 9.98 -1.81
C THR A 99 35.04 10.96 -2.93
N SER A 100 34.63 10.46 -4.10
CA SER A 100 34.35 11.27 -5.29
C SER A 100 32.93 11.83 -5.34
N LEU A 101 32.06 11.49 -4.39
CA LEU A 101 30.71 12.04 -4.32
C LEU A 101 30.77 13.51 -3.88
N PRO A 102 30.08 14.43 -4.58
CA PRO A 102 30.19 15.86 -4.31
C PRO A 102 29.38 16.32 -3.08
N ARG A 103 28.56 15.43 -2.53
CA ARG A 103 27.63 15.69 -1.44
C ARG A 103 27.61 14.51 -0.47
N GLU A 104 27.38 14.80 0.80
CA GLU A 104 27.21 13.78 1.84
C GLU A 104 25.79 13.19 1.85
N HIS A 105 24.78 13.93 1.35
CA HIS A 105 23.38 13.52 1.42
C HIS A 105 22.67 13.72 0.07
N PHE A 106 21.67 12.87 -0.19
CA PHE A 106 20.84 12.90 -1.40
C PHE A 106 19.34 12.88 -1.05
N GLY A 107 18.54 13.60 -1.81
CA GLY A 107 17.09 13.64 -1.64
C GLY A 107 16.40 12.35 -2.12
N PHE A 108 17.00 11.63 -3.06
CA PHE A 108 16.58 10.31 -3.50
C PHE A 108 17.76 9.35 -3.75
N ILE A 109 17.69 8.12 -3.25
CA ILE A 109 18.69 7.07 -3.51
C ILE A 109 18.03 5.80 -4.08
N LEU A 110 18.40 5.42 -5.30
CA LEU A 110 18.03 4.16 -5.94
C LEU A 110 19.11 3.09 -5.71
N CYS A 111 18.68 1.88 -5.39
CA CYS A 111 19.52 0.69 -5.36
C CYS A 111 18.68 -0.47 -5.93
N SER A 112 18.70 -0.62 -7.26
CA SER A 112 17.96 -1.65 -7.98
C SER A 112 18.88 -2.77 -8.41
N ASP A 113 18.50 -4.01 -8.14
CA ASP A 113 19.16 -5.20 -8.69
C ASP A 113 20.65 -5.35 -8.30
N VAL A 114 21.04 -4.76 -7.17
CA VAL A 114 22.42 -4.78 -6.64
C VAL A 114 22.60 -5.73 -5.47
N LEU A 115 21.65 -5.73 -4.52
CA LEU A 115 21.87 -6.32 -3.20
C LEU A 115 22.20 -7.81 -3.24
N TYR A 116 21.68 -8.57 -4.20
CA TYR A 116 21.94 -10.01 -4.31
C TYR A 116 23.36 -10.35 -4.79
N TYR A 117 24.15 -9.39 -5.27
CA TYR A 117 25.59 -9.58 -5.56
C TYR A 117 26.49 -9.42 -4.32
N LEU A 118 25.98 -8.83 -3.25
CA LEU A 118 26.73 -8.49 -2.05
C LEU A 118 26.77 -9.65 -1.03
N LYS A 119 27.87 -9.77 -0.28
CA LYS A 119 27.92 -10.59 0.93
C LYS A 119 27.04 -9.99 2.02
N GLU A 120 26.64 -10.77 3.01
CA GLU A 120 25.73 -10.31 4.08
C GLU A 120 26.25 -9.06 4.82
N ASN A 121 27.53 -9.01 5.19
CA ASN A 121 28.13 -7.83 5.81
C ASN A 121 28.12 -6.60 4.88
N GLN A 122 28.30 -6.82 3.57
CA GLN A 122 28.26 -5.77 2.55
C GLN A 122 26.83 -5.26 2.31
N LYS A 123 25.82 -6.14 2.29
CA LYS A 123 24.40 -5.73 2.22
C LYS A 123 24.06 -4.80 3.38
N ARG A 124 24.43 -5.19 4.60
CA ARG A 124 24.19 -4.38 5.81
C ARG A 124 24.91 -3.05 5.75
N SER A 125 26.18 -3.04 5.36
CA SER A 125 26.97 -1.81 5.19
C SER A 125 26.34 -0.90 4.13
N CYS A 126 25.93 -1.46 2.99
CA CYS A 126 25.24 -0.73 1.92
C CYS A 126 23.93 -0.10 2.40
N LEU A 127 23.04 -0.87 3.03
CA LEU A 127 21.76 -0.34 3.53
C LEU A 127 21.94 0.68 4.66
N THR A 128 22.95 0.50 5.51
CA THR A 128 23.32 1.46 6.55
C THR A 128 23.82 2.77 5.92
N TRP A 129 24.69 2.67 4.92
CA TRP A 129 25.20 3.83 4.20
C TRP A 129 24.07 4.58 3.49
N ILE A 130 23.19 3.88 2.77
CA ILE A 130 22.01 4.48 2.13
C ILE A 130 21.18 5.23 3.15
N ARG A 131 20.88 4.59 4.30
CA ARG A 131 20.15 5.24 5.39
C ARG A 131 20.85 6.51 5.84
N ASP A 132 22.15 6.47 6.10
CA ASP A 132 22.87 7.61 6.68
C ASP A 132 23.04 8.77 5.68
N HIS A 133 23.08 8.48 4.37
CA HIS A 133 23.26 9.47 3.28
C HIS A 133 21.94 9.94 2.64
N LEU A 134 20.77 9.55 3.16
CA LEU A 134 19.52 10.20 2.81
C LEU A 134 19.42 11.57 3.49
N GLU A 135 18.96 12.60 2.79
CA GLU A 135 18.56 13.86 3.42
C GLU A 135 17.41 13.65 4.43
N GLU A 136 17.15 14.62 5.30
CA GLU A 136 15.94 14.58 6.15
C GLU A 136 14.69 14.65 5.26
N GLY A 137 13.77 13.70 5.42
CA GLY A 137 12.65 13.52 4.49
C GLY A 137 13.04 12.92 3.12
N GLY A 138 14.30 12.52 2.94
CA GLY A 138 14.79 11.79 1.78
C GLY A 138 14.12 10.41 1.63
N VAL A 139 14.08 9.93 0.40
CA VAL A 139 13.44 8.65 0.05
C VAL A 139 14.43 7.75 -0.68
N CYS A 140 14.41 6.45 -0.39
CA CYS A 140 15.15 5.47 -1.16
C CYS A 140 14.21 4.49 -1.86
N CYS A 141 14.66 3.93 -2.98
CA CYS A 141 14.00 2.83 -3.67
C CYS A 141 14.94 1.63 -3.74
N LEU A 142 14.51 0.54 -3.12
CA LEU A 142 15.25 -0.70 -2.99
C LEU A 142 14.52 -1.75 -3.82
N ALA A 143 15.08 -2.10 -4.96
CA ALA A 143 14.44 -3.03 -5.90
C ALA A 143 15.32 -4.25 -6.15
N GLY A 144 14.68 -5.39 -6.41
CA GLY A 144 15.42 -6.60 -6.71
C GLY A 144 14.55 -7.71 -7.28
N TRP A 145 15.13 -8.42 -8.25
CA TRP A 145 14.59 -9.71 -8.69
C TRP A 145 14.46 -10.68 -7.51
N SER A 146 13.22 -11.10 -7.23
CA SER A 146 12.84 -11.83 -6.02
C SER A 146 12.11 -13.17 -6.28
N PRO A 147 12.65 -14.06 -7.15
CA PRO A 147 12.03 -15.35 -7.49
C PRO A 147 12.16 -16.43 -6.39
N GLY A 148 12.97 -16.19 -5.35
CA GLY A 148 13.44 -17.22 -4.42
C GLY A 148 14.66 -18.01 -4.94
N GLY A 149 14.89 -19.20 -4.38
CA GLY A 149 16.09 -19.99 -4.70
C GLY A 149 17.36 -19.33 -4.17
N HIS A 150 18.32 -18.98 -5.05
CA HIS A 150 19.54 -18.25 -4.65
C HIS A 150 19.31 -16.74 -4.43
N TYR A 151 18.16 -16.22 -4.86
CA TYR A 151 17.69 -14.84 -4.68
C TYR A 151 16.71 -14.74 -3.53
N PHE A 152 16.40 -13.52 -3.07
CA PHE A 152 15.33 -13.32 -2.09
C PHE A 152 13.99 -13.77 -2.66
N ARG A 153 13.09 -14.24 -1.81
CA ARG A 153 11.65 -14.17 -2.12
C ARG A 153 11.14 -12.76 -1.83
N ALA A 154 9.99 -12.39 -2.39
CA ALA A 154 9.44 -11.05 -2.20
C ALA A 154 9.22 -10.72 -0.70
N GLU A 155 8.65 -11.65 0.07
CA GLU A 155 8.46 -11.51 1.50
C GLU A 155 9.79 -11.42 2.28
N GLU A 156 10.80 -12.21 1.88
CA GLU A 156 12.13 -12.15 2.47
C GLU A 156 12.81 -10.81 2.20
N PHE A 157 12.66 -10.28 0.98
CA PHE A 157 13.27 -9.01 0.59
C PHE A 157 12.60 -7.83 1.32
N ALA A 158 11.27 -7.78 1.35
CA ALA A 158 10.52 -6.75 2.07
C ALA A 158 10.95 -6.67 3.54
N ASP A 159 10.92 -7.80 4.26
CA ASP A 159 11.29 -7.85 5.67
C ASP A 159 12.77 -7.50 5.90
N TYR A 160 13.64 -7.87 4.97
CA TYR A 160 15.05 -7.48 5.04
C TYR A 160 15.23 -5.96 4.93
N ILE A 161 14.53 -5.30 4.00
CA ILE A 161 14.56 -3.84 3.86
C ILE A 161 13.90 -3.13 5.05
N LYS A 162 12.76 -3.64 5.53
CA LYS A 162 12.05 -3.13 6.72
C LYS A 162 12.91 -3.15 7.98
N ALA A 163 13.96 -3.97 8.06
CA ALA A 163 14.89 -3.92 9.20
C ALA A 163 15.68 -2.59 9.28
N PHE A 164 15.86 -1.89 8.15
CA PHE A 164 16.67 -0.67 8.04
C PHE A 164 15.83 0.59 7.83
N PHE A 165 14.73 0.47 7.10
CA PHE A 165 13.92 1.60 6.65
C PHE A 165 12.45 1.45 7.06
N ARG A 166 11.73 2.57 7.07
CA ARG A 166 10.28 2.60 7.13
C ARG A 166 9.73 2.55 5.69
N PRO A 167 8.96 1.53 5.29
CA PRO A 167 8.38 1.49 3.95
C PRO A 167 7.37 2.64 3.76
N LEU A 168 7.37 3.21 2.55
CA LEU A 168 6.44 4.22 2.05
C LEU A 168 5.55 3.70 0.93
N GLU A 169 6.02 2.74 0.14
CA GLU A 169 5.23 1.95 -0.83
C GLU A 169 5.95 0.61 -1.07
N ILE A 170 5.21 -0.46 -1.36
CA ILE A 170 5.78 -1.74 -1.76
C ILE A 170 5.04 -2.25 -2.99
N HIS A 171 5.77 -2.42 -4.09
CA HIS A 171 5.23 -2.84 -5.38
C HIS A 171 5.83 -4.18 -5.79
N TYR A 172 4.98 -5.14 -6.17
CA TYR A 172 5.41 -6.42 -6.70
C TYR A 172 4.97 -6.59 -8.15
N LEU A 173 5.96 -6.76 -9.03
CA LEU A 173 5.75 -7.02 -10.44
C LEU A 173 5.80 -8.53 -10.69
N ALA A 174 4.63 -9.18 -10.68
CA ALA A 174 4.53 -10.63 -10.83
C ALA A 174 5.17 -11.13 -12.14
N ASP A 175 4.93 -10.44 -13.26
CA ASP A 175 5.41 -10.88 -14.59
C ASP A 175 6.95 -10.93 -14.68
N THR A 176 7.64 -10.09 -13.92
CA THR A 176 9.11 -10.08 -13.89
C THR A 176 9.66 -10.63 -12.57
N GLN A 177 8.79 -10.97 -11.61
CA GLN A 177 9.13 -11.37 -10.25
C GLN A 177 10.04 -10.36 -9.52
N HIS A 178 9.86 -9.06 -9.76
CA HIS A 178 10.62 -8.01 -9.05
C HIS A 178 9.81 -7.45 -7.90
N LEU A 179 10.49 -7.21 -6.78
CA LEU A 179 9.94 -6.43 -5.69
C LEU A 179 10.65 -5.08 -5.65
N LEU A 180 9.87 -4.03 -5.49
CA LEU A 180 10.32 -2.66 -5.30
C LEU A 180 9.78 -2.13 -3.98
N VAL A 181 10.67 -1.63 -3.12
CA VAL A 181 10.34 -1.04 -1.82
C VAL A 181 10.77 0.43 -1.85
N ILE A 182 9.81 1.33 -1.90
CA ILE A 182 10.02 2.77 -1.68
C ILE A 182 9.99 2.98 -0.17
N ALA A 183 11.01 3.60 0.40
CA ALA A 183 11.15 3.70 1.85
C ALA A 183 11.86 4.99 2.28
N THR A 184 11.78 5.30 3.56
CA THR A 184 12.46 6.44 4.17
C THR A 184 13.17 6.03 5.47
N LYS A 185 13.95 6.96 6.04
CA LYS A 185 14.56 6.79 7.36
C LYS A 185 13.47 6.51 8.40
N ARG A 186 13.65 5.46 9.20
CA ARG A 186 12.79 5.19 10.35
C ARG A 186 13.16 6.14 11.48
N LYS A 187 12.18 6.88 11.98
CA LYS A 187 12.32 7.77 13.13
C LYS A 187 12.09 7.02 14.44
N SER A 188 12.75 7.48 15.49
CA SER A 188 12.45 7.11 16.87
C SER A 188 11.86 8.33 17.56
N LEU A 189 10.54 8.31 17.72
CA LEU A 189 9.74 9.38 18.26
C LEU A 189 9.60 9.19 19.78
N VAL A 190 9.77 10.26 20.54
CA VAL A 190 9.64 10.27 22.00
C VAL A 190 8.55 11.25 22.37
N ALA A 191 7.53 10.78 23.06
CA ALA A 191 6.50 11.63 23.65
C ALA A 191 6.74 11.72 25.15
N ILE A 192 7.09 12.90 25.65
CA ILE A 192 7.20 13.15 27.08
C ILE A 192 5.82 13.55 27.59
N THR A 193 5.23 12.68 28.41
CA THR A 193 3.88 12.86 28.94
C THR A 193 3.92 13.07 30.44
N ILE A 194 3.10 14.00 30.94
CA ILE A 194 2.98 14.35 32.35
C ILE A 194 1.51 14.18 32.72
N ASP A 195 1.20 13.27 33.63
CA ASP A 195 -0.14 13.20 34.22
C ASP A 195 -0.27 14.39 35.18
N TYR A 196 -1.14 15.34 34.81
CA TYR A 196 -1.39 16.59 35.51
C TYR A 196 -2.46 16.33 36.56
N GLU A 197 -2.03 15.73 37.67
CA GLU A 197 -2.93 15.20 38.69
C GLU A 197 -2.30 15.16 40.08
N THR A 198 -3.16 15.24 41.09
CA THR A 198 -2.80 14.99 42.50
C THR A 198 -2.91 13.51 42.84
N TRP A 199 -2.79 13.12 44.11
CA TRP A 199 -2.82 11.71 44.50
C TRP A 199 -4.24 11.15 44.59
N GLN A 200 -4.40 9.93 44.12
CA GLN A 200 -5.56 9.11 44.40
C GLN A 200 -5.17 7.61 44.44
N PRO A 201 -5.22 6.97 45.62
CA PRO A 201 -5.44 7.54 46.95
C PRO A 201 -4.24 8.36 47.46
N LEU A 202 -4.45 9.17 48.50
CA LEU A 202 -3.41 9.98 49.13
C LEU A 202 -2.42 9.09 49.93
N PRO A 203 -1.10 9.14 49.66
CA PRO A 203 -0.11 8.40 50.43
C PRO A 203 -0.03 8.87 51.88
N SER A 204 0.35 7.97 52.78
CA SER A 204 0.57 8.31 54.20
C SER A 204 1.58 9.45 54.36
N GLY A 205 1.23 10.44 55.18
CA GLY A 205 2.07 11.61 55.46
C GLY A 205 2.15 12.65 54.32
N LYS A 206 1.32 12.51 53.27
CA LYS A 206 1.17 13.53 52.21
C LYS A 206 -0.14 14.30 52.40
N SER A 207 -0.19 15.51 51.85
CA SER A 207 -1.38 16.36 51.76
C SER A 207 -1.50 16.89 50.33
N ILE A 208 -2.73 17.16 49.89
CA ILE A 208 -2.97 17.80 48.60
C ILE A 208 -2.82 19.32 48.76
N ASP A 209 -1.86 19.88 48.04
CA ASP A 209 -1.66 21.32 47.84
C ASP A 209 -1.43 21.53 46.34
N TRP A 210 -2.40 22.13 45.65
CA TRP A 210 -2.33 22.31 44.21
C TRP A 210 -1.19 23.21 43.76
N ASP A 211 -0.77 24.20 44.56
CA ASP A 211 0.37 25.03 44.17
C ASP A 211 1.66 24.21 44.19
N ILE A 212 1.89 23.43 45.25
CA ILE A 212 3.09 22.59 45.40
C ILE A 212 3.06 21.36 44.49
N ASN A 213 1.89 20.73 44.30
CA ASN A 213 1.77 19.43 43.62
C ASN A 213 1.47 19.55 42.13
N ILE A 214 0.90 20.67 41.69
CA ILE A 214 0.48 20.87 40.30
C ILE A 214 1.17 22.10 39.69
N PHE A 215 0.94 23.29 40.25
CA PHE A 215 1.27 24.54 39.57
C PHE A 215 2.78 24.83 39.52
N GLN A 216 3.49 24.75 40.64
CA GLN A 216 4.94 24.98 40.70
C GLN A 216 5.76 23.92 39.92
N PRO A 217 5.48 22.59 40.04
CA PRO A 217 6.14 21.58 39.22
C PRO A 217 5.92 21.82 37.72
N THR A 218 4.71 22.17 37.30
CA THR A 218 4.41 22.47 35.89
C THR A 218 5.21 23.66 35.38
N LYS A 219 5.30 24.77 36.15
CA LYS A 219 6.15 25.93 35.79
C LYS A 219 7.62 25.53 35.59
N ARG A 220 8.15 24.65 36.46
CA ARG A 220 9.54 24.14 36.34
C ARG A 220 9.72 23.27 35.09
N LEU A 221 8.76 22.40 34.78
CA LEU A 221 8.78 21.55 33.59
C LEU A 221 8.69 22.36 32.29
N LEU A 222 7.82 23.38 32.24
CA LEU A 222 7.72 24.30 31.09
C LEU A 222 9.03 25.03 30.84
N LYS A 223 9.64 25.59 31.88
CA LYS A 223 10.96 26.25 31.79
C LYS A 223 12.04 25.29 31.27
N LEU A 224 12.04 24.05 31.73
CA LEU A 224 12.96 23.02 31.21
C LEU A 224 12.70 22.73 29.74
N ALA A 225 11.44 22.57 29.34
CA ALA A 225 11.06 22.25 27.97
C ALA A 225 11.45 23.37 26.99
N GLU A 226 11.33 24.63 27.42
CA GLU A 226 11.84 25.80 26.71
C GLU A 226 13.37 25.73 26.54
N GLN A 227 14.11 25.41 27.61
CA GLN A 227 15.58 25.32 27.58
C GLN A 227 16.12 24.27 26.60
N VAL A 228 15.50 23.10 26.55
CA VAL A 228 15.92 21.99 25.66
C VAL A 228 15.13 21.95 24.36
N ASN A 229 14.20 22.88 24.15
CA ASN A 229 13.33 23.02 22.99
C ASN A 229 12.62 21.70 22.60
N VAL A 230 11.78 21.17 23.50
CA VAL A 230 10.97 19.97 23.23
C VAL A 230 9.51 20.17 23.63
N PRO A 231 8.55 19.55 22.90
CA PRO A 231 7.16 19.53 23.33
C PRO A 231 6.96 18.60 24.54
N LEU A 232 6.10 19.02 25.47
CA LEU A 232 5.56 18.18 26.53
C LEU A 232 4.06 17.97 26.27
N THR A 233 3.51 16.85 26.74
CA THR A 233 2.06 16.61 26.76
C THR A 233 1.57 16.47 28.19
N PHE A 234 0.67 17.34 28.62
CA PHE A 234 0.03 17.27 29.93
C PHE A 234 -1.34 16.59 29.82
N PHE A 235 -1.52 15.52 30.58
CA PHE A 235 -2.77 14.78 30.67
C PHE A 235 -3.62 15.40 31.77
N ALA A 236 -4.58 16.24 31.38
CA ALA A 236 -5.43 17.02 32.27
C ALA A 236 -6.46 16.13 32.98
N GLU A 237 -6.35 16.01 34.31
CA GLU A 237 -7.28 15.24 35.14
C GLU A 237 -8.63 15.96 35.27
N MET A 238 -9.59 15.55 34.45
CA MET A 238 -10.87 16.23 34.36
C MET A 238 -11.78 15.97 35.56
N GLY A 239 -11.64 14.83 36.23
CA GLY A 239 -12.40 14.53 37.45
C GLY A 239 -12.06 15.54 38.55
N GLU A 240 -10.75 15.74 38.78
CA GLU A 240 -10.23 16.66 39.78
C GLU A 240 -10.61 18.11 39.45
N TYR A 241 -10.52 18.50 38.18
CA TYR A 241 -10.95 19.82 37.73
C TYR A 241 -12.44 20.06 37.99
N PHE A 242 -13.34 19.11 37.70
CA PHE A 242 -14.76 19.30 37.99
C PHE A 242 -15.06 19.35 39.48
N TYR A 243 -14.29 18.63 40.30
CA TYR A 243 -14.33 18.79 41.76
C TYR A 243 -13.97 20.21 42.18
N LEU A 244 -12.82 20.71 41.73
CA LEU A 244 -12.38 22.07 42.03
C LEU A 244 -13.38 23.11 41.53
N LYS A 245 -13.90 22.97 40.31
CA LYS A 245 -14.89 23.92 39.76
C LYS A 245 -16.13 24.08 40.65
N LYS A 246 -16.50 23.02 41.38
CA LYS A 246 -17.64 23.03 42.30
C LYS A 246 -17.27 23.49 43.72
N HIS A 247 -16.11 23.09 44.23
CA HIS A 247 -15.75 23.22 45.64
C HIS A 247 -14.65 24.26 45.93
N ASP A 248 -13.76 24.50 44.98
CA ASP A 248 -12.67 25.47 45.04
C ASP A 248 -12.44 26.12 43.65
N PRO A 249 -13.33 27.04 43.23
CA PRO A 249 -13.28 27.66 41.91
C PRO A 249 -12.00 28.47 41.66
N ALA A 250 -11.30 28.91 42.71
CA ALA A 250 -10.06 29.67 42.58
C ALA A 250 -8.93 28.78 42.01
N ASN A 251 -8.76 27.58 42.56
CA ASN A 251 -7.80 26.61 42.02
C ASN A 251 -8.22 26.07 40.65
N ALA A 252 -9.52 25.92 40.38
CA ALA A 252 -10.01 25.56 39.04
C ALA A 252 -9.60 26.59 37.99
N LEU A 253 -9.75 27.90 38.29
CA LEU A 253 -9.33 28.97 37.39
C LEU A 253 -7.81 28.97 37.16
N LEU A 254 -7.01 28.69 38.18
CA LEU A 254 -5.56 28.56 38.04
C LEU A 254 -5.17 27.38 37.14
N MET A 255 -5.86 26.24 37.22
CA MET A 255 -5.69 25.12 36.28
C MET A 255 -6.01 25.54 34.85
N GLU A 256 -7.17 26.19 34.63
CA GLU A 256 -7.57 26.67 33.30
C GLU A 256 -6.53 27.62 32.69
N GLN A 257 -6.04 28.58 33.48
CA GLN A 257 -4.99 29.51 33.08
C GLN A 257 -3.69 28.80 32.74
N GLN A 258 -3.31 27.79 33.53
CA GLN A 258 -2.09 27.03 33.28
C GLN A 258 -2.20 26.14 32.03
N TRP A 259 -3.35 25.53 31.75
CA TRP A 259 -3.57 24.81 30.48
C TRP A 259 -3.52 25.75 29.27
N CYS A 260 -4.11 26.95 29.38
CA CYS A 260 -3.98 27.97 28.34
C CYS A 260 -2.51 28.35 28.10
N GLU A 261 -1.72 28.45 29.17
CA GLU A 261 -0.29 28.75 29.08
C GLU A 261 0.52 27.61 28.45
N ILE A 262 0.24 26.36 28.82
CA ILE A 262 0.84 25.16 28.21
C ILE A 262 0.64 25.20 26.68
N ILE A 263 -0.59 25.44 26.22
CA ILE A 263 -0.90 25.53 24.78
C ILE A 263 -0.23 26.75 24.13
N ARG A 264 -0.21 27.91 24.80
CA ARG A 264 0.42 29.14 24.28
C ARG A 264 1.92 28.97 24.06
N GLN A 265 2.60 28.21 24.92
CA GLN A 265 4.03 27.90 24.79
C GLN A 265 4.33 26.78 23.77
N GLY A 266 3.31 26.26 23.06
CA GLY A 266 3.49 25.25 22.01
C GLY A 266 3.51 23.81 22.51
N HIS A 267 3.15 23.56 23.76
CA HIS A 267 3.00 22.21 24.30
C HIS A 267 1.59 21.65 24.04
N ASP A 268 1.30 20.48 24.61
CA ASP A 268 0.06 19.76 24.37
C ASP A 268 -0.70 19.48 25.68
N VAL A 269 -2.03 19.44 25.57
CA VAL A 269 -2.95 19.11 26.68
C VAL A 269 -3.92 18.06 26.18
N GLN A 270 -3.95 16.89 26.82
CA GLN A 270 -4.77 15.73 26.42
C GLN A 270 -5.60 15.23 27.61
N LEU A 271 -6.52 14.30 27.36
CA LEU A 271 -7.56 13.94 28.33
C LEU A 271 -7.09 12.86 29.30
N HIS A 272 -7.20 13.14 30.61
CA HIS A 272 -7.03 12.18 31.68
C HIS A 272 -8.28 12.14 32.56
N LEU A 273 -8.60 10.96 33.07
CA LEU A 273 -9.77 10.84 33.93
C LEU A 273 -9.65 9.69 34.94
N HIS A 274 -9.79 10.08 36.20
CA HIS A 274 -10.18 9.23 37.31
C HIS A 274 -11.65 9.51 37.66
N PRO A 275 -12.59 8.62 37.36
CA PRO A 275 -14.02 8.91 37.55
C PRO A 275 -14.39 9.17 39.01
N SER A 276 -13.68 8.56 39.95
CA SER A 276 -13.90 8.72 41.40
C SER A 276 -13.53 10.10 41.92
N TRP A 277 -12.81 10.93 41.15
CA TRP A 277 -12.64 12.34 41.44
C TRP A 277 -13.88 13.19 41.11
N LEU A 278 -14.80 12.70 40.28
CA LEU A 278 -15.99 13.46 39.91
C LEU A 278 -16.87 13.74 41.15
N PRO A 279 -17.43 14.95 41.29
CA PRO A 279 -18.36 15.28 42.38
C PRO A 279 -19.53 14.30 42.52
N GLU A 280 -20.07 13.84 41.40
CA GLU A 280 -21.16 12.86 41.33
C GLU A 280 -20.74 11.43 41.70
N CYS A 281 -19.44 11.12 41.69
CA CYS A 281 -18.88 9.81 42.03
C CYS A 281 -18.28 9.76 43.45
N GLY A 282 -18.59 10.74 44.29
CA GLY A 282 -18.34 10.64 45.73
C GLY A 282 -16.99 11.16 46.23
N ALA A 283 -16.22 11.90 45.43
CA ALA A 283 -15.06 12.65 45.93
C ALA A 283 -15.48 13.67 47.00
N LYS A 284 -14.87 13.59 48.19
CA LYS A 284 -15.17 14.48 49.32
C LYS A 284 -13.91 14.76 50.14
N GLN A 285 -13.87 15.95 50.74
CA GLN A 285 -12.88 16.32 51.73
C GLN A 285 -13.57 16.55 53.08
N GLU A 286 -13.21 15.78 54.11
CA GLU A 286 -13.75 15.91 55.47
C GLU A 286 -12.61 16.06 56.48
N ARG A 287 -12.62 17.12 57.30
CA ARG A 287 -11.63 17.37 58.37
C ARG A 287 -10.18 17.17 57.90
N GLN A 288 -9.83 17.75 56.74
CA GLN A 288 -8.52 17.65 56.06
C GLN A 288 -8.14 16.26 55.53
N SER A 289 -9.04 15.28 55.62
CA SER A 289 -8.88 13.96 55.00
C SER A 289 -9.66 13.86 53.70
N TRP A 290 -9.13 13.09 52.75
CA TRP A 290 -9.74 12.87 51.45
C TRP A 290 -10.39 11.49 51.37
N TYR A 291 -11.58 11.46 50.77
CA TYR A 291 -12.36 10.26 50.56
C TYR A 291 -12.78 10.18 49.10
N TRP A 292 -12.53 9.04 48.49
CA TRP A 292 -12.98 8.69 47.16
C TRP A 292 -13.73 7.38 47.22
N ASP A 293 -14.84 7.28 46.51
CA ASP A 293 -15.56 6.03 46.39
C ASP A 293 -14.79 5.11 45.42
N THR A 294 -14.19 4.06 45.97
CA THR A 294 -13.36 3.11 45.22
C THR A 294 -14.16 2.30 44.21
N GLN A 295 -15.49 2.25 44.33
CA GLN A 295 -16.37 1.65 43.33
C GLN A 295 -16.18 2.32 41.96
N TYR A 296 -15.94 3.64 41.93
CA TYR A 296 -15.77 4.43 40.71
C TYR A 296 -14.30 4.68 40.35
N ALA A 297 -13.36 3.89 40.89
CA ALA A 297 -11.95 3.98 40.51
C ALA A 297 -11.73 3.68 39.01
N LYS A 298 -12.41 2.66 38.49
CA LYS A 298 -12.33 2.27 37.07
C LYS A 298 -13.25 3.10 36.19
N ILE A 299 -12.78 3.42 34.99
CA ILE A 299 -13.58 4.11 33.95
C ILE A 299 -14.86 3.34 33.60
N GLU A 300 -14.78 2.01 33.54
CA GLU A 300 -15.90 1.10 33.25
C GLU A 300 -17.02 1.19 34.31
N ASN A 301 -16.69 1.58 35.54
CA ASN A 301 -17.65 1.63 36.64
C ASN A 301 -18.41 2.96 36.73
N TYR A 302 -18.12 3.94 35.87
CA TYR A 302 -18.87 5.19 35.85
C TYR A 302 -20.38 4.90 35.69
N PRO A 303 -21.25 5.42 36.59
CA PRO A 303 -22.64 4.99 36.66
C PRO A 303 -23.53 5.59 35.57
N GLY A 304 -23.09 6.67 34.92
CA GLY A 304 -23.83 7.34 33.84
C GLY A 304 -23.43 6.88 32.44
N ASP A 305 -23.87 7.65 31.44
CA ASP A 305 -23.41 7.50 30.06
C ASP A 305 -21.94 7.95 29.93
N LEU A 306 -21.06 6.99 29.71
CA LEU A 306 -19.62 7.22 29.57
C LEU A 306 -19.29 8.04 28.31
N SER A 307 -20.06 7.88 27.22
CA SER A 307 -19.87 8.66 26.00
C SER A 307 -20.16 10.13 26.26
N ALA A 308 -21.24 10.43 26.99
CA ALA A 308 -21.58 11.80 27.39
C ALA A 308 -20.57 12.40 28.37
N LEU A 309 -20.02 11.60 29.29
CA LEU A 309 -18.95 12.04 30.20
C LEU A 309 -17.68 12.43 29.43
N ILE A 310 -17.20 11.56 28.54
CA ILE A 310 -16.03 11.85 27.72
C ILE A 310 -16.27 13.07 26.83
N GLN A 311 -17.47 13.21 26.25
CA GLN A 311 -17.86 14.40 25.48
C GLN A 311 -17.79 15.67 26.32
N ARG A 312 -18.31 15.64 27.56
CA ARG A 312 -18.27 16.77 28.49
C ARG A 312 -16.82 17.17 28.79
N CYS A 313 -15.96 16.21 29.06
CA CYS A 313 -14.54 16.44 29.30
C CYS A 313 -13.84 17.07 28.08
N GLN A 314 -14.01 16.47 26.90
CA GLN A 314 -13.48 16.95 25.63
C GLN A 314 -13.95 18.37 25.32
N HIS A 315 -15.26 18.60 25.35
CA HIS A 315 -15.85 19.91 25.04
C HIS A 315 -15.35 21.00 25.98
N THR A 316 -15.14 20.68 27.25
CA THR A 316 -14.58 21.62 28.23
C THR A 316 -13.17 22.06 27.85
N LEU A 317 -12.27 21.12 27.56
CA LEU A 317 -10.90 21.43 27.15
C LEU A 317 -10.87 22.19 25.82
N GLU A 318 -11.63 21.72 24.81
CA GLU A 318 -11.63 22.36 23.49
C GLU A 318 -12.22 23.77 23.51
N THR A 319 -13.27 24.01 24.30
CA THR A 319 -13.85 25.36 24.45
C THR A 319 -12.85 26.32 25.09
N LEU A 320 -12.08 25.84 26.08
CA LEU A 320 -11.07 26.64 26.76
C LEU A 320 -9.85 26.93 25.88
N LEU A 321 -9.39 25.93 25.12
CA LEU A 321 -8.06 25.97 24.48
C LEU A 321 -8.08 26.37 23.01
N ARG A 322 -9.21 26.20 22.29
CA ARG A 322 -9.35 26.68 20.90
C ARG A 322 -9.16 28.19 20.71
N PRO A 323 -9.58 29.06 21.64
CA PRO A 323 -9.25 30.49 21.57
C PRO A 323 -7.74 30.78 21.53
N ILE A 324 -6.91 29.89 22.10
CA ILE A 324 -5.44 30.02 22.09
C ILE A 324 -4.83 29.36 20.86
N ARG A 325 -5.29 28.15 20.52
CA ARG A 325 -4.87 27.39 19.34
C ARG A 325 -6.11 26.90 18.58
N PRO A 326 -6.57 27.59 17.51
CA PRO A 326 -7.81 27.25 16.82
C PRO A 326 -7.90 25.82 16.28
N THR A 327 -6.74 25.20 15.98
CA THR A 327 -6.63 23.81 15.52
C THR A 327 -6.58 22.79 16.65
N TYR A 328 -6.69 23.20 17.92
CA TYR A 328 -6.68 22.30 19.06
C TYR A 328 -7.89 21.35 19.04
N CYS A 329 -7.62 20.06 19.22
CA CYS A 329 -8.61 19.07 19.59
C CYS A 329 -8.01 18.06 20.57
N VAL A 330 -8.88 17.41 21.33
CA VAL A 330 -8.49 16.26 22.16
C VAL A 330 -8.44 15.04 21.24
N THR A 331 -7.25 14.44 21.08
CA THR A 331 -7.03 13.24 20.26
C THR A 331 -6.76 12.00 21.08
N THR A 332 -6.27 12.19 22.30
CA THR A 332 -5.65 11.13 23.10
C THR A 332 -6.25 11.10 24.51
N PHE A 333 -6.56 9.88 24.96
CA PHE A 333 -7.02 9.57 26.30
C PHE A 333 -5.97 8.78 27.08
N ARG A 334 -5.93 8.98 28.41
CA ARG A 334 -5.24 8.10 29.35
C ARG A 334 -6.16 7.80 30.52
N ALA A 335 -6.37 6.52 30.82
CA ALA A 335 -7.16 6.09 31.96
C ALA A 335 -6.41 6.33 33.27
N GLY A 336 -7.13 6.85 34.26
CA GLY A 336 -6.62 6.99 35.62
C GLY A 336 -6.08 5.66 36.18
N ALA A 337 -4.91 5.71 36.80
CA ALA A 337 -4.20 4.55 37.35
C ALA A 337 -4.06 3.36 36.37
N TYR A 338 -4.11 3.62 35.06
CA TYR A 338 -4.17 2.64 33.96
C TYR A 338 -5.37 1.70 34.00
N GLN A 339 -6.47 2.09 34.63
CA GLN A 339 -7.67 1.26 34.79
C GLN A 339 -8.60 1.31 33.56
N ALA A 340 -8.05 1.00 32.38
CA ALA A 340 -8.77 0.98 31.11
C ALA A 340 -9.53 -0.34 30.86
N GLN A 341 -9.25 -1.40 31.63
CA GLN A 341 -9.96 -2.69 31.52
C GLN A 341 -11.09 -2.82 32.57
N PRO A 342 -12.26 -3.38 32.19
CA PRO A 342 -12.71 -3.73 30.83
C PRO A 342 -12.82 -2.52 29.90
N PHE A 343 -12.67 -2.73 28.60
CA PHE A 343 -12.49 -1.64 27.63
C PHE A 343 -13.66 -1.38 26.69
N GLY A 344 -14.66 -2.27 26.66
CA GLY A 344 -15.80 -2.14 25.75
C GLY A 344 -16.52 -0.79 25.83
N ARG A 345 -16.90 -0.32 27.05
CA ARG A 345 -17.56 0.98 27.20
C ARG A 345 -16.63 2.13 26.86
N LEU A 346 -15.36 2.06 27.30
CA LEU A 346 -14.38 3.11 27.02
C LEU A 346 -14.11 3.22 25.52
N TRP A 347 -13.82 2.11 24.83
CA TRP A 347 -13.61 2.06 23.39
C TRP A 347 -14.78 2.69 22.62
N GLN A 348 -16.01 2.36 22.99
CA GLN A 348 -17.21 2.93 22.36
C GLN A 348 -17.31 4.43 22.62
N ALA A 349 -17.04 4.88 23.84
CA ALA A 349 -17.05 6.29 24.21
C ALA A 349 -15.96 7.09 23.47
N LEU A 350 -14.74 6.56 23.33
CA LEU A 350 -13.66 7.19 22.57
C LEU A 350 -14.03 7.29 21.09
N LYS A 351 -14.51 6.20 20.50
CA LYS A 351 -14.97 6.15 19.10
C LYS A 351 -16.06 7.17 18.81
N ASN A 352 -17.11 7.23 19.65
CA ASN A 352 -18.23 8.15 19.48
C ASN A 352 -17.83 9.62 19.56
N ASN A 353 -16.78 9.92 20.33
CA ASN A 353 -16.26 11.28 20.52
C ASN A 353 -15.07 11.62 19.61
N HIS A 354 -14.76 10.74 18.65
CA HIS A 354 -13.64 10.90 17.73
C HIS A 354 -12.28 11.07 18.44
N ILE A 355 -12.13 10.53 19.65
CA ILE A 355 -10.85 10.41 20.34
C ILE A 355 -10.17 9.16 19.79
N VAL A 356 -9.13 9.37 18.99
CA VAL A 356 -8.53 8.35 18.12
C VAL A 356 -7.42 7.55 18.80
N CYS A 357 -6.96 7.96 19.99
CA CYS A 357 -5.85 7.32 20.69
C CYS A 357 -6.15 7.07 22.18
N ASP A 358 -5.76 5.88 22.65
CA ASP A 358 -5.55 5.55 24.06
C ASP A 358 -4.04 5.35 24.32
N THR A 359 -3.59 5.60 25.55
CA THR A 359 -2.21 5.36 25.99
C THR A 359 -2.20 4.86 27.44
N SER A 360 -2.99 3.83 27.68
CA SER A 360 -3.22 3.26 29.02
C SER A 360 -2.52 1.92 29.22
N VAL A 361 -2.14 1.22 28.15
CA VAL A 361 -1.50 -0.10 28.21
C VAL A 361 0.00 0.06 28.39
N HIS A 362 0.60 -0.78 29.24
CA HIS A 362 2.05 -0.85 29.36
C HIS A 362 2.54 -2.30 29.43
N TRP A 363 3.67 -2.57 28.78
CA TRP A 363 4.11 -3.94 28.52
C TRP A 363 4.51 -4.69 29.81
N GLY A 364 3.83 -5.80 30.07
CA GLY A 364 4.04 -6.61 31.27
C GLY A 364 3.36 -6.07 32.53
N GLY A 365 2.49 -5.06 32.40
CA GLY A 365 1.71 -4.51 33.51
C GLY A 365 0.71 -5.52 34.06
N PHE A 366 0.58 -5.58 35.38
CA PHE A 366 -0.42 -6.40 36.06
C PHE A 366 -0.69 -5.81 37.44
N SER A 367 -1.97 -5.62 37.78
CA SER A 367 -2.39 -5.26 39.12
C SER A 367 -3.74 -5.89 39.41
N LEU A 368 -3.79 -6.82 40.37
CA LEU A 368 -5.04 -7.40 40.83
C LEU A 368 -5.90 -6.35 41.56
N GLU A 369 -5.28 -5.52 42.38
CA GLU A 369 -5.93 -4.44 43.15
C GLU A 369 -6.58 -3.40 42.23
N ARG A 370 -5.84 -2.91 41.22
CA ARG A 370 -6.37 -1.96 40.23
C ARG A 370 -7.18 -2.65 39.14
N GLY A 371 -7.11 -3.98 39.07
CA GLY A 371 -7.90 -4.85 38.21
C GLY A 371 -7.64 -4.65 36.72
N TYR A 372 -6.36 -4.60 36.33
CA TYR A 372 -5.90 -4.68 34.94
C TYR A 372 -4.80 -5.74 34.78
N ASP A 373 -4.74 -6.34 33.60
CA ASP A 373 -3.73 -7.29 33.16
C ASP A 373 -3.28 -6.96 31.74
N TYR A 374 -2.09 -6.40 31.62
CA TYR A 374 -1.40 -6.03 30.38
C TYR A 374 -0.22 -6.95 30.07
N ARG A 375 -0.17 -8.14 30.66
CA ARG A 375 0.90 -9.13 30.39
C ARG A 375 0.87 -9.64 28.95
N PHE A 376 -0.24 -9.47 28.24
CA PHE A 376 -0.40 -9.84 26.84
C PHE A 376 -0.38 -8.64 25.89
N ALA A 377 0.07 -7.47 26.36
CA ALA A 377 0.24 -6.27 25.52
C ALA A 377 0.96 -6.61 24.21
N TYR A 378 0.31 -6.26 23.10
CA TYR A 378 0.71 -6.61 21.75
C TYR A 378 2.15 -6.20 21.41
N THR A 379 2.57 -5.05 21.94
CA THR A 379 3.89 -4.45 21.76
C THR A 379 4.20 -3.55 22.94
N ARG A 380 5.47 -3.14 23.07
CA ARG A 380 5.92 -2.25 24.14
C ARG A 380 6.12 -0.79 23.73
N HIS A 381 6.02 -0.48 22.44
CA HIS A 381 6.26 0.87 21.91
C HIS A 381 5.52 1.13 20.59
N SER A 382 5.24 0.10 19.80
CA SER A 382 4.64 0.29 18.48
C SER A 382 3.15 0.66 18.59
N PRO A 383 2.61 1.60 17.80
CA PRO A 383 1.17 1.80 17.71
C PRO A 383 0.47 0.57 17.13
N TYR A 384 -0.76 0.35 17.57
CA TYR A 384 -1.66 -0.65 17.00
C TYR A 384 -3.11 -0.23 17.22
N PHE A 385 -4.04 -0.66 16.36
CA PHE A 385 -5.46 -0.52 16.66
C PHE A 385 -5.83 -1.47 17.81
N ALA A 386 -6.43 -0.92 18.86
CA ALA A 386 -6.83 -1.65 20.06
C ALA A 386 -8.15 -2.39 19.84
N SER A 387 -8.20 -3.67 20.21
CA SER A 387 -9.43 -4.47 20.17
C SER A 387 -10.51 -3.84 21.04
N SER A 388 -11.76 -3.83 20.57
CA SER A 388 -12.89 -3.29 21.34
C SER A 388 -13.10 -4.02 22.69
N THR A 389 -12.65 -5.26 22.78
CA THR A 389 -12.80 -6.11 23.98
C THR A 389 -11.70 -5.92 25.02
N ASP A 390 -10.45 -5.67 24.58
CA ASP A 390 -9.27 -5.58 25.45
C ASP A 390 -8.19 -4.72 24.77
N PRO A 391 -7.74 -3.62 25.40
CA PRO A 391 -6.89 -2.64 24.75
C PRO A 391 -5.48 -3.17 24.50
N GLN A 392 -5.10 -4.26 25.18
CA GLN A 392 -3.78 -4.86 25.03
C GLN A 392 -3.65 -5.71 23.74
N LEU A 393 -4.78 -6.02 23.09
CA LEU A 393 -4.85 -6.88 21.91
C LEU A 393 -5.01 -6.04 20.63
N LYS A 394 -4.46 -6.53 19.52
CA LYS A 394 -4.64 -5.92 18.21
C LYS A 394 -6.04 -6.20 17.67
N ALA A 395 -6.74 -5.15 17.24
CA ALA A 395 -8.06 -5.21 16.62
C ALA A 395 -8.04 -5.93 15.25
N PRO A 396 -9.14 -6.61 14.88
CA PRO A 396 -9.38 -6.97 13.48
C PRO A 396 -9.69 -5.72 12.62
N PRO A 397 -9.53 -5.79 11.29
CA PRO A 397 -9.77 -4.65 10.40
C PRO A 397 -11.15 -3.99 10.52
N THR A 398 -12.17 -4.74 10.90
CA THR A 398 -13.55 -4.25 11.10
C THR A 398 -13.73 -3.35 12.33
N GLU A 399 -12.75 -3.34 13.24
CA GLU A 399 -12.80 -2.62 14.53
C GLU A 399 -11.71 -1.53 14.64
N GLU A 400 -11.08 -1.15 13.53
CA GLU A 400 -10.02 -0.14 13.50
C GLU A 400 -10.56 1.27 13.75
N ALA A 401 -10.69 1.65 15.02
CA ALA A 401 -11.19 2.96 15.45
C ALA A 401 -10.26 3.68 16.44
N VAL A 402 -9.76 2.96 17.44
CA VAL A 402 -8.92 3.52 18.52
C VAL A 402 -7.51 2.93 18.41
N ILE A 403 -6.50 3.78 18.36
CA ILE A 403 -5.09 3.40 18.37
C ILE A 403 -4.63 3.32 19.83
N GLU A 404 -3.96 2.26 20.22
CA GLU A 404 -3.18 2.21 21.45
C GLU A 404 -1.73 2.62 21.15
N LEU A 405 -1.26 3.65 21.85
CA LEU A 405 0.15 4.02 21.95
C LEU A 405 0.65 3.60 23.34
N PRO A 406 1.24 2.40 23.48
CA PRO A 406 1.57 1.87 24.80
C PRO A 406 2.64 2.69 25.50
N VAL A 407 2.49 2.84 26.81
CA VAL A 407 3.53 3.42 27.67
C VAL A 407 4.76 2.51 27.61
N PHE A 408 5.91 3.10 27.28
CA PHE A 408 7.11 2.32 27.04
C PHE A 408 7.61 1.66 28.32
N CYS A 409 8.04 0.40 28.21
CA CYS A 409 8.73 -0.32 29.26
C CYS A 409 10.10 -0.78 28.77
N HIS A 410 11.16 -0.32 29.42
CA HIS A 410 12.54 -0.72 29.07
C HIS A 410 12.85 -2.17 29.51
N THR A 411 12.14 -2.66 30.52
CA THR A 411 12.17 -4.04 31.04
C THR A 411 10.74 -4.47 31.36
N TRP A 412 10.48 -5.79 31.40
CA TRP A 412 9.13 -6.32 31.60
C TRP A 412 8.47 -5.75 32.86
N GLY A 413 7.31 -5.10 32.71
CA GLY A 413 6.55 -4.50 33.81
C GLY A 413 7.12 -3.21 34.40
N GLN A 414 8.31 -2.77 33.98
CA GLN A 414 8.94 -1.53 34.46
C GLN A 414 8.70 -0.41 33.46
N LYS A 415 7.77 0.48 33.80
CA LYS A 415 7.44 1.69 33.03
C LYS A 415 8.66 2.60 32.94
N TRP A 416 8.80 3.26 31.80
CA TRP A 416 9.81 4.28 31.56
C TRP A 416 9.28 5.61 32.09
N MET A 417 9.92 6.16 33.13
CA MET A 417 9.38 7.29 33.90
C MET A 417 10.37 8.43 34.10
N LEU A 418 9.84 9.63 34.33
CA LEU A 418 10.59 10.82 34.78
C LEU A 418 10.74 10.92 36.30
N ASP A 419 9.92 10.15 37.03
CA ASP A 419 9.76 10.33 38.48
C ASP A 419 10.96 9.81 39.28
N GLY A 420 11.35 10.57 40.29
CA GLY A 420 12.41 10.22 41.24
C GLY A 420 13.74 9.91 40.53
N ASN A 421 14.33 8.78 40.87
CA ASN A 421 15.64 8.39 40.33
C ASN A 421 15.61 8.03 38.84
N GLU A 422 14.44 7.70 38.28
CA GLU A 422 14.34 7.34 36.86
C GLU A 422 14.54 8.55 35.93
N GLY A 423 14.25 9.77 36.42
CA GLY A 423 14.57 11.02 35.72
C GLY A 423 16.05 11.17 35.37
N ASN A 424 16.95 10.53 36.12
CA ASN A 424 18.40 10.55 35.86
C ASN A 424 18.86 9.50 34.82
N LEU A 425 18.00 8.52 34.48
CA LEU A 425 18.42 7.30 33.77
C LEU A 425 17.62 7.02 32.49
N PHE A 426 16.48 7.68 32.28
CA PHE A 426 15.55 7.29 31.22
C PHE A 426 16.21 7.32 29.82
N GLY A 427 17.03 8.33 29.50
CA GLY A 427 17.74 8.42 28.22
C GLY A 427 18.69 7.24 27.99
N ILE A 428 19.52 6.94 29.00
CA ILE A 428 20.45 5.80 28.98
C ILE A 428 19.70 4.47 28.79
N ARG A 429 18.56 4.29 29.46
CA ARG A 429 17.75 3.07 29.35
C ARG A 429 17.19 2.86 27.95
N LEU A 430 16.68 3.91 27.31
CA LEU A 430 16.18 3.82 25.93
C LEU A 430 17.31 3.53 24.94
N LEU A 431 18.47 4.18 25.07
CA LEU A 431 19.62 3.89 24.20
C LEU A 431 20.12 2.44 24.35
N LYS A 432 20.12 1.91 25.58
CA LYS A 432 20.43 0.49 25.83
C LYS A 432 19.41 -0.43 25.16
N TYR A 433 18.13 -0.10 25.20
CA TYR A 433 17.09 -0.83 24.48
C TYR A 433 17.34 -0.79 22.97
N LEU A 434 17.51 0.40 22.37
CA LEU A 434 17.70 0.55 20.92
C LEU A 434 18.91 -0.23 20.39
N LYS A 435 20.01 -0.31 21.17
CA LYS A 435 21.19 -1.13 20.84
C LYS A 435 20.91 -2.64 20.83
N THR A 436 19.98 -3.12 21.66
CA THR A 436 19.72 -4.56 21.87
C THR A 436 18.48 -5.06 21.12
N ALA A 437 17.49 -4.19 20.89
CA ALA A 437 16.18 -4.53 20.33
C ALA A 437 16.21 -4.86 18.83
N ASN A 438 17.29 -4.49 18.13
CA ASN A 438 17.35 -4.54 16.68
C ASN A 438 18.51 -5.41 16.16
N PRO A 439 18.62 -6.70 16.53
CA PRO A 439 19.61 -7.57 15.94
C PRO A 439 19.22 -7.77 14.47
N ILE A 440 19.88 -7.03 13.57
CA ILE A 440 19.68 -7.16 12.12
C ILE A 440 19.77 -8.66 11.78
N ILE A 441 18.66 -9.24 11.35
CA ILE A 441 18.56 -10.66 11.02
C ILE A 441 19.28 -10.85 9.69
N SER A 442 20.17 -11.85 9.59
CA SER A 442 20.83 -12.15 8.31
C SER A 442 19.80 -12.67 7.30
N ALA A 443 20.03 -12.44 6.00
CA ALA A 443 19.15 -12.95 4.96
C ALA A 443 18.90 -14.47 5.10
N GLU A 444 19.92 -15.22 5.50
CA GLU A 444 19.86 -16.67 5.71
C GLU A 444 19.02 -17.05 6.94
N ARG A 445 19.12 -16.30 8.04
CA ARG A 445 18.31 -16.54 9.24
C ARG A 445 16.84 -16.19 8.99
N LEU A 446 16.56 -15.14 8.21
CA LEU A 446 15.20 -14.78 7.80
C LEU A 446 14.58 -15.89 6.96
N ARG A 447 15.29 -16.37 5.94
CA ARG A 447 14.89 -17.53 5.13
C ARG A 447 14.61 -18.77 5.96
N PHE A 448 15.49 -19.09 6.91
CA PHE A 448 15.29 -20.22 7.81
C PHE A 448 13.98 -20.07 8.61
N GLN A 449 13.68 -18.88 9.14
CA GLN A 449 12.41 -18.61 9.82
C GLN A 449 11.20 -18.82 8.92
N TYR A 450 11.25 -18.34 7.67
CA TYR A 450 10.19 -18.55 6.68
C TYR A 450 10.00 -20.04 6.35
N HIS A 451 11.11 -20.79 6.20
CA HIS A 451 11.07 -22.23 5.97
C HIS A 451 10.41 -22.98 7.14
N CYS A 452 10.81 -22.68 8.38
CA CYS A 452 10.20 -23.26 9.58
C CYS A 452 8.72 -22.91 9.71
N LYS A 453 8.33 -21.65 9.47
CA LYS A 453 6.93 -21.21 9.51
C LYS A 453 6.10 -21.97 8.48
N ARG A 454 6.63 -22.22 7.28
CA ARG A 454 5.95 -22.96 6.22
C ARG A 454 5.78 -24.44 6.57
N LEU A 455 6.83 -25.09 7.09
CA LEU A 455 6.76 -26.45 7.62
C LEU A 455 5.72 -26.56 8.73
N MET A 456 5.74 -25.64 9.69
CA MET A 456 4.79 -25.62 10.80
C MET A 456 3.36 -25.41 10.30
N ASN A 457 3.13 -24.51 9.34
CA ASN A 457 1.83 -24.32 8.72
C ASN A 457 1.34 -25.57 7.97
N ALA A 458 2.23 -26.26 7.24
CA ALA A 458 1.90 -27.51 6.56
C ALA A 458 1.55 -28.62 7.56
N VAL A 459 2.30 -28.76 8.65
CA VAL A 459 1.98 -29.73 9.72
C VAL A 459 0.64 -29.38 10.39
N CYS A 460 0.40 -28.09 10.68
CA CYS A 460 -0.83 -27.63 11.30
C CYS A 460 -2.07 -27.75 10.38
N SER A 461 -1.91 -27.76 9.05
CA SER A 461 -3.03 -28.02 8.14
C SER A 461 -3.47 -29.48 8.13
N PHE A 462 -2.59 -30.42 8.49
CA PHE A 462 -2.96 -31.84 8.66
C PHE A 462 -3.49 -32.16 10.06
N TRP A 463 -3.18 -31.34 11.08
CA TRP A 463 -3.63 -31.56 12.45
C TRP A 463 -4.10 -30.27 13.14
N PRO A 464 -5.37 -29.85 12.96
CA PRO A 464 -5.89 -28.59 13.49
C PRO A 464 -5.81 -28.49 15.02
N ARG A 465 -5.95 -29.63 15.72
CA ARG A 465 -5.85 -29.72 17.19
C ARG A 465 -4.45 -29.44 17.72
N LEU A 466 -3.39 -29.75 16.94
CA LEU A 466 -2.01 -29.43 17.29
C LEU A 466 -1.77 -27.91 17.27
N LYS A 467 -2.46 -27.18 16.39
CA LYS A 467 -2.42 -25.71 16.32
C LYS A 467 -2.98 -25.06 17.60
N LEU A 468 -4.08 -25.59 18.13
CA LEU A 468 -4.67 -25.15 19.41
C LEU A 468 -3.75 -25.49 20.59
N PHE A 469 -3.18 -26.70 20.58
CA PHE A 469 -2.27 -27.17 21.63
C PHE A 469 -0.95 -26.39 21.65
N LEU A 470 -0.37 -26.05 20.50
CA LEU A 470 0.81 -25.18 20.40
C LEU A 470 0.51 -23.72 20.76
N HIS A 471 -0.72 -23.24 20.53
CA HIS A 471 -1.17 -21.91 20.97
C HIS A 471 -1.33 -21.84 22.49
N HIS A 472 -1.76 -22.94 23.14
CA HIS A 472 -1.91 -23.05 24.59
C HIS A 472 -0.62 -23.45 25.32
N ALA A 473 0.21 -24.33 24.74
CA ALA A 473 1.47 -24.80 25.31
C ALA A 473 2.64 -23.84 25.05
N GLY A 474 2.50 -22.96 24.05
CA GLY A 474 3.45 -21.88 23.77
C GLY A 474 3.08 -20.61 24.52
N SER A 475 3.47 -20.51 25.80
CA SER A 475 3.68 -19.20 26.47
C SER A 475 4.89 -18.45 25.88
N THR A 476 5.12 -18.58 24.56
CA THR A 476 6.13 -17.82 23.86
C THR A 476 5.61 -16.39 23.79
N LYS A 477 6.24 -15.51 24.58
CA LYS A 477 6.12 -14.05 24.49
C LYS A 477 5.77 -13.66 23.04
N PRO A 478 4.68 -12.90 22.78
CA PRO A 478 4.36 -12.49 21.43
C PRO A 478 5.61 -11.87 20.81
N LYS A 479 6.07 -12.44 19.69
CA LYS A 479 7.20 -11.90 18.95
C LYS A 479 6.77 -10.50 18.53
N PRO A 480 7.48 -9.42 18.92
CA PRO A 480 7.07 -8.08 18.56
C PRO A 480 6.93 -8.03 17.03
N PRO A 481 5.82 -7.47 16.50
CA PRO A 481 5.68 -7.29 15.06
C PRO A 481 6.89 -6.53 14.52
N GLN A 482 7.29 -6.84 13.29
CA GLN A 482 8.29 -6.02 12.62
C GLN A 482 7.58 -4.74 12.20
N ASP A 483 7.94 -3.62 12.83
CA ASP A 483 7.18 -2.38 12.68
C ASP A 483 7.37 -1.77 11.30
N ASP A 484 6.30 -1.69 10.51
CA ASP A 484 6.26 -1.00 9.21
C ASP A 484 6.19 0.53 9.35
N HIS A 485 6.31 1.03 10.57
CA HIS A 485 6.17 2.43 10.95
C HIS A 485 7.36 2.92 11.78
N ASP A 486 7.31 4.19 12.18
CA ASP A 486 8.29 4.79 13.11
C ASP A 486 8.19 4.14 14.50
N ARG A 487 9.19 4.32 15.36
CA ARG A 487 9.12 3.81 16.74
C ARG A 487 8.59 4.88 17.66
N TYR A 488 7.64 4.54 18.53
CA TYR A 488 6.98 5.50 19.41
C TYR A 488 7.30 5.17 20.87
N PHE A 489 8.01 6.04 21.57
CA PHE A 489 8.38 5.84 22.96
C PHE A 489 7.64 6.84 23.84
N VAL A 490 6.59 6.37 24.51
CA VAL A 490 5.81 7.20 25.44
C VAL A 490 6.45 7.12 26.83
N LEU A 491 7.00 8.24 27.30
CA LEU A 491 7.57 8.43 28.63
C LEU A 491 6.51 9.04 29.54
N ILE A 492 6.43 8.61 30.81
CA ILE A 492 5.48 9.16 31.78
C ILE A 492 6.17 9.88 32.94
N GLY A 493 5.64 11.01 33.37
CA GLY A 493 5.93 11.63 34.66
C GLY A 493 4.67 12.15 35.32
N HIS A 494 4.77 12.63 36.55
CA HIS A 494 3.65 13.24 37.27
C HIS A 494 4.10 14.55 37.91
N THR A 495 3.23 15.56 37.94
CA THR A 495 3.54 16.85 38.59
C THR A 495 3.78 16.70 40.09
N LYS A 496 3.07 15.76 40.75
CA LYS A 496 3.16 15.47 42.18
C LYS A 496 4.42 14.72 42.62
N SER A 497 5.20 14.20 41.67
CA SER A 497 6.40 13.41 41.95
C SER A 497 7.62 14.28 42.20
N GLU A 498 8.66 13.70 42.80
CA GLU A 498 9.97 14.35 42.85
C GLU A 498 10.61 14.35 41.45
N LEU A 499 10.99 15.52 40.96
CA LEU A 499 11.52 15.73 39.62
C LEU A 499 12.92 16.36 39.69
N ASN A 500 13.95 15.63 39.24
CA ASN A 500 15.28 16.20 39.04
C ASN A 500 15.36 16.87 37.66
N VAL A 501 14.90 18.12 37.59
CA VAL A 501 14.80 18.91 36.36
C VAL A 501 16.13 18.97 35.62
N GLU A 502 17.26 19.20 36.31
CA GLU A 502 18.57 19.29 35.66
C GLU A 502 18.98 17.97 34.98
N ALA A 503 18.83 16.85 35.69
CA ALA A 503 19.16 15.54 35.12
C ALA A 503 18.21 15.16 33.98
N ILE A 504 16.93 15.53 34.07
CA ILE A 504 15.96 15.31 32.99
C ILE A 504 16.42 16.04 31.72
N ALA A 505 16.84 17.31 31.82
CA ALA A 505 17.35 18.06 30.68
C ALA A 505 18.58 17.37 30.04
N GLN A 506 19.52 16.89 30.86
CA GLN A 506 20.69 16.15 30.37
C GLN A 506 20.30 14.86 29.63
N GLN A 507 19.31 14.12 30.12
CA GLN A 507 18.82 12.91 29.45
C GLN A 507 18.08 13.22 28.13
N ILE A 508 17.35 14.34 28.04
CA ILE A 508 16.72 14.80 26.80
C ILE A 508 17.78 15.13 25.75
N GLU A 509 18.79 15.93 26.12
CA GLU A 509 19.88 16.29 25.21
C GLU A 509 20.70 15.06 24.77
N LEU A 510 20.90 14.09 25.68
CA LEU A 510 21.51 12.81 25.33
C LEU A 510 20.72 12.09 24.23
N LEU A 511 19.39 12.06 24.30
CA LEU A 511 18.55 11.44 23.28
C LEU A 511 18.56 12.23 21.96
N LYS A 512 18.51 13.57 22.01
CA LYS A 512 18.61 14.43 20.82
C LYS A 512 19.94 14.22 20.09
N ALA A 513 21.05 14.14 20.82
CA ALA A 513 22.37 13.85 20.25
C ALA A 513 22.46 12.48 19.56
N HIS A 514 21.56 11.55 19.88
CA HIS A 514 21.44 10.24 19.22
C HIS A 514 20.36 10.20 18.12
N GLY A 515 19.83 11.36 17.72
CA GLY A 515 18.89 11.48 16.59
C GLY A 515 17.45 11.08 16.90
N LEU A 516 17.05 11.05 18.18
CA LEU A 516 15.64 10.86 18.54
C LEU A 516 14.87 12.17 18.37
N THR A 517 13.63 12.05 17.90
CA THR A 517 12.74 13.19 17.66
C THR A 517 11.70 13.27 18.77
N PHE A 518 11.49 14.45 19.34
CA PHE A 518 10.49 14.68 20.37
C PHE A 518 9.20 15.20 19.75
N VAL A 519 8.06 14.65 20.16
CA VAL A 519 6.73 14.95 19.61
C VAL A 519 5.71 15.09 20.73
N SER A 520 4.64 15.87 20.49
CA SER A 520 3.46 15.83 21.34
C SER A 520 2.66 14.53 21.15
N MET A 521 1.73 14.22 22.05
CA MET A 521 0.82 13.08 21.85
C MET A 521 -0.14 13.31 20.67
N SER A 522 -0.59 14.55 20.41
CA SER A 522 -1.34 14.86 19.18
C SER A 522 -0.55 14.52 17.91
N ASP A 523 0.71 14.95 17.84
CA ASP A 523 1.56 14.68 16.67
C ASP A 523 1.88 13.18 16.53
N ALA A 524 2.22 12.53 17.65
CA ALA A 524 2.45 11.08 17.68
C ALA A 524 1.21 10.31 17.20
N CYS A 525 0.02 10.70 17.64
CA CYS A 525 -1.23 10.10 17.21
C CYS A 525 -1.47 10.27 15.70
N LEU A 526 -1.30 11.49 15.17
CA LEU A 526 -1.47 11.78 13.75
C LEU A 526 -0.51 10.96 12.86
N LEU A 527 0.76 10.90 13.27
CA LEU A 527 1.79 10.11 12.59
C LEU A 527 1.48 8.61 12.65
N ALA A 528 1.02 8.11 13.80
CA ALA A 528 0.64 6.72 13.99
C ALA A 528 -0.57 6.36 13.12
N GLN A 529 -1.60 7.21 13.08
CA GLN A 529 -2.80 6.98 12.27
C GLN A 529 -2.47 6.91 10.77
N THR A 530 -1.62 7.83 10.30
CA THR A 530 -1.16 7.85 8.90
C THR A 530 -0.37 6.58 8.56
N SER A 531 0.55 6.18 9.45
CA SER A 531 1.41 5.02 9.24
C SER A 531 0.68 3.68 9.30
N LEU A 532 -0.29 3.54 10.22
CA LEU A 532 -1.11 2.34 10.33
C LEU A 532 -2.00 2.17 9.10
N LYS A 533 -2.71 3.24 8.66
CA LYS A 533 -3.52 3.21 7.43
C LYS A 533 -2.70 2.82 6.20
N PHE A 534 -1.47 3.32 6.10
CA PHE A 534 -0.55 2.93 5.04
C PHE A 534 -0.24 1.43 5.03
N THR A 535 0.11 0.86 6.19
CA THR A 535 0.47 -0.56 6.32
C THR A 535 -0.61 -1.50 5.79
N HIS A 536 -1.89 -1.12 5.93
CA HIS A 536 -3.02 -1.88 5.37
C HIS A 536 -3.13 -1.80 3.85
N ALA A 537 -2.82 -0.65 3.26
CA ALA A 537 -2.90 -0.45 1.81
C ALA A 537 -1.70 -1.04 1.05
N SER A 538 -0.56 -1.22 1.71
CA SER A 538 0.74 -1.33 1.05
C SER A 538 1.51 -2.63 1.26
N VAL A 539 0.99 -3.61 1.98
CA VAL A 539 1.64 -4.93 2.09
C VAL A 539 0.99 -5.83 1.05
N PRO A 540 1.65 -6.09 -0.11
CA PRO A 540 1.17 -7.13 -1.00
C PRO A 540 1.12 -8.44 -0.23
N ASN A 541 0.04 -9.18 -0.37
CA ASN A 541 -0.12 -10.44 0.33
C ASN A 541 0.76 -11.49 -0.38
N PHE A 542 2.03 -11.60 0.04
CA PHE A 542 3.12 -12.30 -0.66
C PHE A 542 3.05 -13.84 -0.62
N GLY A 543 1.88 -14.45 -0.45
CA GLY A 543 1.80 -15.92 -0.38
C GLY A 543 0.51 -16.52 0.16
N LYS A 544 -0.48 -15.69 0.42
CA LYS A 544 -1.90 -16.05 0.49
C LYS A 544 -2.61 -14.90 -0.20
N ASP A 545 -3.46 -15.17 -1.16
CA ASP A 545 -4.14 -14.12 -1.92
C ASP A 545 -3.16 -13.15 -2.61
N THR A 546 -2.43 -13.59 -3.65
CA THR A 546 -2.48 -12.76 -4.87
C THR A 546 -3.95 -12.45 -5.02
N PRO A 547 -4.43 -11.20 -4.85
CA PRO A 547 -5.87 -10.97 -4.87
C PRO A 547 -6.32 -11.56 -6.20
N PRO A 548 -7.16 -12.62 -6.18
CA PRO A 548 -7.51 -13.33 -7.41
C PRO A 548 -8.24 -12.41 -8.40
N SER A 549 -8.55 -11.19 -7.96
CA SER A 549 -9.05 -10.09 -8.76
C SER A 549 -8.14 -9.70 -9.93
N SER A 550 -6.79 -9.73 -9.85
CA SER A 550 -5.97 -9.29 -11.00
C SER A 550 -5.72 -10.38 -12.05
N ALA A 551 -5.68 -11.65 -11.64
CA ALA A 551 -5.49 -12.77 -12.57
C ALA A 551 -6.78 -13.05 -13.35
N LEU A 552 -7.94 -13.09 -12.67
CA LEU A 552 -9.23 -13.29 -13.33
C LEU A 552 -9.55 -12.14 -14.29
N GLN A 553 -9.18 -10.89 -13.93
CA GLN A 553 -9.31 -9.72 -14.80
C GLN A 553 -8.71 -9.91 -16.18
N ARG A 554 -7.61 -10.68 -16.34
CA ARG A 554 -6.98 -10.91 -17.65
C ARG A 554 -7.92 -11.61 -18.64
N PHE A 555 -8.86 -12.39 -18.13
CA PHE A 555 -9.86 -13.14 -18.90
C PHE A 555 -11.14 -12.34 -19.19
N LEU A 556 -11.27 -11.12 -18.67
CA LEU A 556 -12.38 -10.23 -19.02
C LEU A 556 -12.19 -9.72 -20.47
N PRO A 557 -13.12 -10.00 -21.40
CA PRO A 557 -13.05 -9.46 -22.76
C PRO A 557 -13.17 -7.95 -22.74
N PHE A 558 -12.40 -7.29 -23.58
CA PHE A 558 -12.38 -5.83 -23.61
C PHE A 558 -13.64 -5.20 -24.21
N ASP A 559 -14.39 -5.95 -25.02
CA ASP A 559 -15.60 -5.48 -25.70
C ASP A 559 -16.88 -5.62 -24.86
N CYS A 560 -16.75 -5.80 -23.55
CA CYS A 560 -17.88 -5.74 -22.62
C CYS A 560 -18.20 -4.30 -22.24
N ASP A 561 -19.49 -3.94 -22.24
CA ASP A 561 -19.96 -2.60 -21.86
C ASP A 561 -20.65 -2.64 -20.50
N LEU A 562 -21.44 -3.67 -20.23
CA LEU A 562 -22.14 -3.88 -18.98
C LEU A 562 -21.74 -5.22 -18.33
N VAL A 563 -21.14 -5.15 -17.15
CA VAL A 563 -20.62 -6.31 -16.42
C VAL A 563 -21.31 -6.46 -15.07
N LEU A 564 -21.86 -7.64 -14.80
CA LEU A 564 -22.43 -8.00 -13.50
C LEU A 564 -21.36 -8.66 -12.62
N ASN A 565 -21.02 -8.05 -11.48
CA ASN A 565 -20.07 -8.57 -10.52
C ASN A 565 -20.79 -9.29 -9.36
N LEU A 566 -20.47 -10.57 -9.15
CA LEU A 566 -21.15 -11.46 -8.21
C LEU A 566 -20.52 -11.50 -6.80
N HIS A 567 -19.73 -10.48 -6.41
CA HIS A 567 -18.91 -10.51 -5.18
C HIS A 567 -19.20 -9.35 -4.20
N GLY A 568 -20.12 -8.43 -4.52
CA GLY A 568 -20.55 -7.35 -3.60
C GLY A 568 -19.45 -6.44 -3.00
N ALA A 569 -18.20 -6.47 -3.47
CA ALA A 569 -17.08 -5.74 -2.88
C ALA A 569 -16.66 -4.54 -3.75
N GLN A 570 -16.79 -3.32 -3.21
CA GLN A 570 -16.49 -2.05 -3.89
C GLN A 570 -15.05 -1.91 -4.42
N SER A 571 -14.10 -2.71 -3.93
CA SER A 571 -12.69 -2.66 -4.34
C SER A 571 -12.44 -3.14 -5.78
N PHE A 572 -13.24 -4.07 -6.30
CA PHE A 572 -13.19 -4.50 -7.71
C PHE A 572 -13.72 -3.41 -8.64
N THR A 573 -14.87 -2.85 -8.31
CA THR A 573 -15.56 -1.80 -9.08
C THR A 573 -14.64 -0.59 -9.31
N ASN A 574 -13.94 -0.14 -8.26
CA ASN A 574 -12.96 0.95 -8.37
C ASN A 574 -11.75 0.61 -9.25
N THR A 575 -11.32 -0.66 -9.28
CA THR A 575 -10.18 -1.10 -10.10
C THR A 575 -10.56 -1.18 -11.58
N ILE A 576 -11.72 -1.77 -11.90
CA ILE A 576 -12.22 -1.84 -13.29
C ILE A 576 -12.57 -0.45 -13.82
N ALA A 577 -13.21 0.41 -13.03
CA ALA A 577 -13.52 1.77 -13.45
C ALA A 577 -12.26 2.58 -13.83
N ARG A 578 -11.12 2.28 -13.17
CA ARG A 578 -9.83 2.88 -13.50
C ARG A 578 -9.19 2.26 -14.74
N ASP A 579 -9.20 0.93 -14.85
CA ASP A 579 -8.40 0.20 -15.85
C ASP A 579 -9.17 -0.01 -17.18
N TYR A 580 -10.50 -0.04 -17.14
CA TYR A 580 -11.43 -0.19 -18.27
C TYR A 580 -12.60 0.80 -18.14
N PRO A 581 -12.36 2.11 -18.34
CA PRO A 581 -13.33 3.17 -18.01
C PRO A 581 -14.63 3.14 -18.82
N TRP A 582 -14.71 2.33 -19.89
CA TRP A 582 -15.93 2.13 -20.68
C TRP A 582 -16.84 1.02 -20.15
N MET A 583 -16.39 0.24 -19.16
CA MET A 583 -17.17 -0.84 -18.56
C MET A 583 -18.01 -0.31 -17.41
N GLN A 584 -19.32 -0.42 -17.51
CA GLN A 584 -20.25 -0.19 -16.42
C GLN A 584 -20.37 -1.46 -15.58
N ILE A 585 -20.07 -1.36 -14.29
CA ILE A 585 -20.16 -2.46 -13.34
C ILE A 585 -21.45 -2.36 -12.54
N VAL A 586 -22.19 -3.45 -12.47
CA VAL A 586 -23.34 -3.65 -11.58
C VAL A 586 -22.93 -4.68 -10.54
N ASP A 587 -22.98 -4.33 -9.26
CA ASP A 587 -22.67 -5.25 -8.17
C ASP A 587 -23.95 -5.97 -7.72
N CYS A 588 -23.84 -7.28 -7.46
CA CYS A 588 -24.92 -8.10 -6.92
C CYS A 588 -24.37 -9.03 -5.84
N ASP A 589 -25.08 -9.13 -4.72
CA ASP A 589 -24.83 -10.18 -3.74
C ASP A 589 -25.56 -11.46 -4.18
N LEU A 590 -24.85 -12.59 -4.25
CA LEU A 590 -25.45 -13.88 -4.60
C LEU A 590 -26.52 -14.33 -3.59
N ALA A 591 -26.48 -13.84 -2.35
CA ALA A 591 -27.53 -14.10 -1.36
C ALA A 591 -28.89 -13.49 -1.75
N GLU A 592 -28.88 -12.41 -2.54
CA GLU A 592 -30.09 -11.71 -3.00
C GLU A 592 -30.69 -12.35 -4.27
N GLY A 593 -29.94 -13.24 -4.92
CA GLY A 593 -30.31 -13.89 -6.17
C GLY A 593 -30.12 -12.99 -7.41
N LEU A 594 -30.15 -13.60 -8.60
CA LEU A 594 -29.94 -12.90 -9.88
C LEU A 594 -31.26 -12.47 -10.50
N ALA A 595 -31.98 -11.54 -9.87
CA ALA A 595 -33.28 -11.05 -10.35
C ALA A 595 -33.13 -9.98 -11.46
N PHE A 596 -32.43 -10.29 -12.54
CA PHE A 596 -32.19 -9.36 -13.66
C PHE A 596 -32.96 -9.78 -14.92
N PRO A 597 -33.21 -8.85 -15.86
CA PRO A 597 -33.80 -9.20 -17.15
C PRO A 597 -32.93 -10.19 -17.93
N ASN A 598 -33.57 -11.07 -18.70
CA ASN A 598 -32.88 -11.94 -19.65
C ASN A 598 -32.10 -11.12 -20.68
N ALA A 599 -30.96 -11.65 -21.14
CA ALA A 599 -30.12 -11.05 -22.17
C ALA A 599 -29.73 -9.58 -21.90
N HIS A 600 -29.35 -9.28 -20.66
CA HIS A 600 -29.05 -7.91 -20.22
C HIS A 600 -27.54 -7.61 -20.16
N PHE A 601 -26.72 -8.54 -19.68
CA PHE A 601 -25.30 -8.31 -19.42
C PHE A 601 -24.38 -8.84 -20.53
N ASP A 602 -23.29 -8.12 -20.80
CA ASP A 602 -22.23 -8.58 -21.71
C ASP A 602 -21.30 -9.59 -21.01
N CYS A 603 -21.07 -9.41 -19.71
CA CYS A 603 -20.25 -10.31 -18.92
C CYS A 603 -20.80 -10.48 -17.51
N LEU A 604 -20.72 -11.71 -16.99
CA LEU A 604 -20.81 -12.01 -15.57
C LEU A 604 -19.42 -12.28 -15.02
N TYR A 605 -19.05 -11.58 -13.96
CA TYR A 605 -17.74 -11.68 -13.32
C TYR A 605 -17.89 -12.31 -11.93
N ALA A 606 -17.26 -13.46 -11.72
CA ALA A 606 -17.45 -14.29 -10.54
C ALA A 606 -16.12 -14.72 -9.93
N ASN A 607 -15.55 -13.86 -9.10
CA ASN A 607 -14.28 -14.15 -8.44
C ASN A 607 -14.51 -14.88 -7.12
N HIS A 608 -14.28 -16.19 -7.05
CA HIS A 608 -14.48 -16.96 -5.81
C HIS A 608 -15.87 -16.79 -5.17
N SER A 609 -16.91 -16.58 -5.98
CA SER A 609 -18.27 -16.39 -5.46
C SER A 609 -19.19 -17.57 -5.77
N LEU A 610 -19.01 -18.24 -6.92
CA LEU A 610 -19.87 -19.35 -7.34
C LEU A 610 -19.89 -20.53 -6.35
N GLN A 611 -18.78 -20.81 -5.66
CA GLN A 611 -18.75 -21.90 -4.67
C GLN A 611 -19.55 -21.60 -3.40
N HIS A 612 -19.97 -20.35 -3.20
CA HIS A 612 -20.80 -19.93 -2.08
C HIS A 612 -22.29 -19.89 -2.43
N ALA A 613 -22.66 -20.16 -3.69
CA ALA A 613 -24.05 -20.25 -4.10
C ALA A 613 -24.76 -21.41 -3.39
N VAL A 614 -25.97 -21.14 -2.89
CA VAL A 614 -26.83 -22.15 -2.22
C VAL A 614 -27.13 -23.31 -3.19
N ASP A 615 -27.44 -22.98 -4.43
CA ASP A 615 -27.57 -23.91 -5.56
C ASP A 615 -26.74 -23.42 -6.74
N VAL A 616 -25.60 -24.07 -6.96
CA VAL A 616 -24.67 -23.75 -8.02
C VAL A 616 -25.30 -23.94 -9.40
N GLN A 617 -26.05 -25.02 -9.62
CA GLN A 617 -26.59 -25.32 -10.95
C GLN A 617 -27.68 -24.30 -11.32
N LYS A 618 -28.57 -23.97 -10.39
CA LYS A 618 -29.57 -22.93 -10.59
C LYS A 618 -28.92 -21.55 -10.83
N THR A 619 -27.84 -21.24 -10.11
CA THR A 619 -27.09 -20.00 -10.31
C THR A 619 -26.47 -19.94 -11.70
N LEU A 620 -25.90 -21.04 -12.19
CA LEU A 620 -25.33 -21.10 -13.54
C LEU A 620 -26.41 -21.00 -14.63
N LEU A 621 -27.59 -21.58 -14.44
CA LEU A 621 -28.73 -21.43 -15.34
C LEU A 621 -29.19 -19.97 -15.41
N GLU A 622 -29.32 -19.31 -14.26
CA GLU A 622 -29.70 -17.91 -14.22
C GLU A 622 -28.62 -17.00 -14.82
N ALA A 623 -27.34 -17.30 -14.55
CA ALA A 623 -26.21 -16.65 -15.18
C ALA A 623 -26.28 -16.75 -16.71
N PHE A 624 -26.67 -17.91 -17.25
CA PHE A 624 -26.88 -18.10 -18.69
C PHE A 624 -28.04 -17.25 -19.22
N CYS A 625 -29.16 -17.16 -18.48
CA CYS A 625 -30.34 -16.38 -18.86
C CYS A 625 -30.06 -14.87 -18.95
N VAL A 626 -29.37 -14.31 -17.96
CA VAL A 626 -29.12 -12.86 -17.88
C VAL A 626 -28.03 -12.38 -18.83
N LEU A 627 -27.18 -13.27 -19.36
CA LEU A 627 -26.19 -12.95 -20.39
C LEU A 627 -26.85 -12.76 -21.76
N LYS A 628 -26.38 -11.75 -22.51
CA LYS A 628 -26.70 -11.59 -23.94
C LYS A 628 -26.21 -12.81 -24.73
N ASP A 629 -26.69 -12.96 -25.97
CA ASP A 629 -26.31 -14.09 -26.85
C ASP A 629 -24.79 -14.23 -27.05
N ASN A 630 -24.08 -13.11 -27.06
CA ASN A 630 -22.62 -13.08 -27.15
C ASN A 630 -21.92 -12.93 -25.78
N GLY A 631 -22.66 -13.08 -24.69
CA GLY A 631 -22.18 -12.85 -23.34
C GLY A 631 -21.25 -13.96 -22.84
N VAL A 632 -20.44 -13.60 -21.85
CA VAL A 632 -19.47 -14.51 -21.23
C VAL A 632 -19.60 -14.54 -19.72
N LEU A 633 -19.44 -15.73 -19.13
CA LEU A 633 -19.16 -15.89 -17.71
C LEU A 633 -17.64 -16.00 -17.52
N VAL A 634 -17.08 -15.09 -16.73
CA VAL A 634 -15.67 -15.06 -16.34
C VAL A 634 -15.58 -15.37 -14.85
N ALA A 635 -15.03 -16.54 -14.49
CA ALA A 635 -15.05 -17.02 -13.11
C ALA A 635 -13.71 -17.58 -12.62
N ALA A 636 -13.41 -17.40 -11.32
CA ALA A 636 -12.28 -18.05 -10.64
C ALA A 636 -12.81 -19.00 -9.57
N ILE A 637 -12.46 -20.28 -9.67
CA ILE A 637 -12.97 -21.34 -8.79
C ILE A 637 -11.79 -22.06 -8.13
N PRO A 638 -11.71 -22.14 -6.78
CA PRO A 638 -10.70 -22.94 -6.09
C PRO A 638 -10.90 -24.44 -6.33
N LEU A 639 -9.84 -25.14 -6.73
CA LEU A 639 -9.83 -26.59 -7.00
C LEU A 639 -9.60 -27.45 -5.75
N THR A 640 -9.32 -26.84 -4.59
CA THR A 640 -8.94 -27.52 -3.34
C THR A 640 -10.04 -27.57 -2.28
N GLN A 641 -11.22 -26.98 -2.55
CA GLN A 641 -12.37 -27.03 -1.64
C GLN A 641 -13.38 -28.05 -2.15
N THR A 642 -13.56 -29.16 -1.43
CA THR A 642 -14.78 -29.96 -1.52
C THR A 642 -15.84 -29.29 -0.66
N CYS A 643 -16.74 -28.54 -1.29
CA CYS A 643 -17.96 -28.06 -0.63
C CYS A 643 -18.98 -29.21 -0.57
N SER A 644 -19.94 -29.16 0.35
CA SER A 644 -20.92 -30.25 0.57
C SER A 644 -21.74 -30.63 -0.68
N ASN A 645 -21.79 -29.77 -1.70
CA ASN A 645 -22.67 -29.91 -2.87
C ASN A 645 -21.92 -29.92 -4.24
N TRP A 646 -20.57 -29.84 -4.27
CA TRP A 646 -19.80 -29.79 -5.52
C TRP A 646 -18.33 -30.25 -5.35
N THR A 647 -17.86 -31.14 -6.25
CA THR A 647 -16.44 -31.41 -6.53
C THR A 647 -15.89 -30.46 -7.59
N ALA A 648 -15.18 -29.40 -7.20
CA ALA A 648 -14.62 -28.41 -8.13
C ALA A 648 -13.42 -28.93 -8.95
N THR A 649 -13.56 -30.04 -9.69
CA THR A 649 -12.57 -30.47 -10.70
C THR A 649 -12.86 -29.75 -12.03
N PRO A 650 -11.85 -29.54 -12.91
CA PRO A 650 -12.07 -28.93 -14.22
C PRO A 650 -13.14 -29.64 -15.07
N GLU A 651 -13.26 -30.97 -14.93
CA GLU A 651 -14.25 -31.76 -15.66
C GLU A 651 -15.68 -31.54 -15.14
N ASP A 652 -15.88 -31.56 -13.82
CA ASP A 652 -17.20 -31.28 -13.21
C ASP A 652 -17.65 -29.84 -13.51
N ILE A 653 -16.71 -28.87 -13.46
CA ILE A 653 -16.95 -27.49 -13.89
C ILE A 653 -17.47 -27.44 -15.32
N ARG A 654 -16.80 -28.14 -16.25
CA ARG A 654 -17.19 -28.19 -17.65
C ARG A 654 -18.58 -28.78 -17.84
N VAL A 655 -18.86 -29.92 -17.21
CA VAL A 655 -20.17 -30.60 -17.29
C VAL A 655 -21.30 -29.70 -16.80
N ARG A 656 -21.12 -28.97 -15.70
CA ARG A 656 -22.15 -28.07 -15.16
C ARG A 656 -22.41 -26.86 -16.02
N LEU A 657 -21.35 -26.26 -16.56
CA LEU A 657 -21.47 -25.14 -17.51
C LEU A 657 -22.20 -25.58 -18.78
N GLN A 658 -21.88 -26.76 -19.31
CA GLN A 658 -22.59 -27.34 -20.46
C GLN A 658 -24.05 -27.63 -20.12
N ALA A 659 -24.34 -28.18 -18.94
CA ALA A 659 -25.70 -28.43 -18.47
C ALA A 659 -26.50 -27.13 -18.25
N ALA A 660 -25.82 -26.01 -17.98
CA ALA A 660 -26.44 -24.69 -17.90
C ALA A 660 -26.66 -24.03 -19.27
N GLY A 661 -26.09 -24.59 -20.35
CA GLY A 661 -26.27 -24.12 -21.73
C GLY A 661 -25.05 -23.48 -22.38
N PHE A 662 -23.93 -23.30 -21.67
CA PHE A 662 -22.72 -22.68 -22.24
C PHE A 662 -22.05 -23.60 -23.27
N GLU A 663 -21.75 -23.07 -24.46
CA GLU A 663 -21.24 -23.86 -25.58
C GLU A 663 -19.71 -23.83 -25.71
N LYS A 664 -19.07 -22.66 -25.58
CA LYS A 664 -17.60 -22.51 -25.68
C LYS A 664 -16.99 -22.22 -24.31
N ILE A 665 -16.36 -23.24 -23.73
CA ILE A 665 -15.82 -23.20 -22.37
C ILE A 665 -14.30 -23.39 -22.39
N VAL A 666 -13.59 -22.33 -22.02
CA VAL A 666 -12.14 -22.31 -21.82
C VAL A 666 -11.85 -22.35 -20.33
N ILE A 667 -11.01 -23.30 -19.90
CA ILE A 667 -10.60 -23.44 -18.49
C ILE A 667 -9.08 -23.40 -18.46
N HIS A 668 -8.53 -22.39 -17.79
CA HIS A 668 -7.11 -22.26 -17.51
C HIS A 668 -6.85 -22.61 -16.04
N GLN A 669 -5.98 -23.58 -15.82
CA GLN A 669 -5.61 -23.99 -14.47
C GLN A 669 -4.26 -23.37 -14.07
N ASP A 670 -4.24 -22.70 -12.93
CA ASP A 670 -3.02 -22.20 -12.29
C ASP A 670 -3.01 -22.63 -10.83
N LEU A 671 -1.97 -23.39 -10.43
CA LEU A 671 -1.84 -23.97 -9.10
C LEU A 671 -3.12 -24.71 -8.65
N SER A 672 -3.89 -24.11 -7.75
CA SER A 672 -5.11 -24.63 -7.13
C SER A 672 -6.37 -23.86 -7.52
N ILE A 673 -6.36 -23.10 -8.62
CA ILE A 673 -7.50 -22.30 -9.10
C ILE A 673 -7.75 -22.60 -10.58
N ALA A 674 -9.03 -22.73 -10.96
CA ALA A 674 -9.47 -22.71 -12.35
C ALA A 674 -10.04 -21.34 -12.69
N TYR A 675 -9.47 -20.71 -13.72
CA TYR A 675 -10.01 -19.53 -14.38
C TYR A 675 -10.83 -19.96 -15.59
N ILE A 676 -12.04 -19.45 -15.70
CA ILE A 676 -13.05 -19.93 -16.64
C ILE A 676 -13.50 -18.76 -17.52
N GLN A 677 -13.58 -19.01 -18.82
CA GLN A 677 -14.37 -18.22 -19.76
C GLN A 677 -15.40 -19.13 -20.41
N ALA A 678 -16.67 -18.97 -20.05
CA ALA A 678 -17.77 -19.74 -20.61
C ALA A 678 -18.69 -18.81 -21.42
N TRP A 679 -18.68 -18.97 -22.73
CA TRP A 679 -19.49 -18.18 -23.65
C TRP A 679 -20.85 -18.83 -23.86
N LYS A 680 -21.89 -18.00 -23.92
CA LYS A 680 -23.27 -18.46 -24.10
C LYS A 680 -23.42 -19.28 -25.38
N HIS A 681 -22.88 -18.80 -26.50
CA HIS A 681 -22.81 -19.52 -27.77
C HIS A 681 -21.37 -19.71 -28.27
N ALA A 682 -21.17 -20.78 -29.03
CA ALA A 682 -19.92 -21.01 -29.75
C ALA A 682 -19.77 -20.01 -30.90
N TRP A 683 -18.52 -19.64 -31.17
CA TRP A 683 -18.15 -18.74 -32.26
C TRP A 683 -16.84 -19.22 -32.87
N ASN A 684 -16.72 -19.02 -34.19
CA ASN A 684 -15.48 -19.23 -34.92
C ASN A 684 -14.55 -18.01 -34.78
N GLU A 685 -13.27 -18.17 -35.11
CA GLU A 685 -12.27 -17.13 -34.86
C GLU A 685 -12.57 -15.86 -35.66
N VAL A 686 -13.03 -16.01 -36.90
CA VAL A 686 -13.38 -14.90 -37.80
C VAL A 686 -14.55 -14.07 -37.25
N ASP A 687 -15.58 -14.71 -36.71
CA ASP A 687 -16.73 -14.05 -36.09
C ASP A 687 -16.31 -13.23 -34.86
N ARG A 688 -15.36 -13.75 -34.07
CA ARG A 688 -14.81 -13.02 -32.92
C ARG A 688 -14.03 -11.79 -33.36
N VAL A 689 -13.17 -11.94 -34.36
CA VAL A 689 -12.40 -10.83 -34.94
C VAL A 689 -13.34 -9.77 -35.51
N SER A 690 -14.36 -10.18 -36.25
CA SER A 690 -15.36 -9.27 -36.83
C SER A 690 -16.10 -8.46 -35.76
N ARG A 691 -16.52 -9.10 -34.66
CA ARG A 691 -17.16 -8.41 -33.53
C ARG A 691 -16.24 -7.39 -32.87
N LEU A 692 -14.99 -7.77 -32.58
CA LEU A 692 -14.00 -6.86 -32.00
C LEU A 692 -13.75 -5.66 -32.91
N MET A 693 -13.62 -5.91 -34.22
CA MET A 693 -13.40 -4.86 -35.21
C MET A 693 -14.59 -3.90 -35.28
N GLN A 694 -15.81 -4.43 -35.31
CA GLN A 694 -17.04 -3.63 -35.27
C GLN A 694 -17.10 -2.78 -34.01
N TRP A 695 -16.78 -3.35 -32.85
CA TRP A 695 -16.78 -2.65 -31.56
C TRP A 695 -15.80 -1.47 -31.56
N VAL A 696 -14.56 -1.68 -32.02
CA VAL A 696 -13.55 -0.61 -32.14
C VAL A 696 -14.01 0.46 -33.14
N TYR A 697 -14.54 0.04 -34.28
CA TYR A 697 -15.04 0.93 -35.32
C TYR A 697 -16.15 1.86 -34.79
N THR A 698 -17.05 1.36 -33.94
CA THR A 698 -18.13 2.20 -33.38
C THR A 698 -17.69 3.19 -32.30
N ARG A 699 -16.54 2.97 -31.65
CA ARG A 699 -16.11 3.73 -30.47
C ARG A 699 -15.12 4.86 -30.74
N LEU A 700 -14.41 4.79 -31.85
CA LEU A 700 -13.44 5.82 -32.21
C LEU A 700 -14.04 6.71 -33.30
N ASP A 701 -13.92 8.02 -33.12
CA ASP A 701 -14.21 9.04 -34.12
C ASP A 701 -12.98 9.27 -35.03
N PRO A 702 -13.10 9.14 -36.37
CA PRO A 702 -11.99 9.27 -37.32
C PRO A 702 -11.72 10.72 -37.74
N THR A 703 -12.44 11.72 -37.21
CA THR A 703 -12.39 13.11 -37.72
C THR A 703 -11.18 13.91 -37.23
N ARG A 704 -10.47 13.43 -36.20
CA ARG A 704 -9.32 14.12 -35.61
C ARG A 704 -8.19 13.14 -35.24
N PRO A 705 -6.92 13.59 -35.32
CA PRO A 705 -5.78 12.74 -34.99
C PRO A 705 -5.69 12.50 -33.49
N ASN A 706 -5.18 11.33 -33.11
CA ASN A 706 -4.71 11.03 -31.76
C ASN A 706 -3.33 10.36 -31.89
N THR A 707 -2.33 10.91 -31.21
CA THR A 707 -0.93 10.44 -31.26
C THR A 707 -0.61 9.47 -30.13
N CYS A 708 -1.59 9.10 -29.30
CA CYS A 708 -1.40 8.16 -28.21
C CYS A 708 -1.21 6.72 -28.74
N GLU A 709 -0.26 5.98 -28.19
CA GLU A 709 -0.09 4.54 -28.50
C GLU A 709 -0.74 3.62 -27.43
N ASN A 710 -1.39 4.19 -26.41
CA ASN A 710 -2.05 3.43 -25.35
C ASN A 710 -3.54 3.16 -25.72
N PRO A 711 -3.97 1.89 -25.86
CA PRO A 711 -5.33 1.56 -26.30
C PRO A 711 -6.42 2.00 -25.31
N ILE A 712 -6.13 1.97 -24.00
CA ILE A 712 -7.09 2.44 -22.97
C ILE A 712 -7.32 3.94 -23.11
N ARG A 713 -6.25 4.71 -23.31
CA ARG A 713 -6.33 6.15 -23.48
C ARG A 713 -7.03 6.53 -24.78
N LEU A 714 -6.73 5.84 -25.88
CA LEU A 714 -7.39 6.04 -27.17
C LEU A 714 -8.91 5.84 -27.07
N LEU A 715 -9.35 4.82 -26.34
CA LEU A 715 -10.77 4.55 -26.10
C LEU A 715 -11.41 5.57 -25.14
N THR A 716 -10.68 6.03 -24.14
CA THR A 716 -11.13 7.08 -23.22
C THR A 716 -11.31 8.41 -23.94
N ASP A 717 -10.38 8.76 -24.82
CA ASP A 717 -10.45 9.97 -25.65
C ASP A 717 -11.56 9.84 -26.71
N GLY A 718 -11.77 8.63 -27.25
CA GLY A 718 -12.86 8.32 -28.18
C GLY A 718 -12.61 8.75 -29.62
N TYR A 719 -11.36 9.02 -30.02
CA TYR A 719 -11.02 9.48 -31.37
C TYR A 719 -9.59 9.12 -31.78
N GLY A 720 -9.36 9.09 -33.10
CA GLY A 720 -8.05 8.92 -33.71
C GLY A 720 -8.15 8.57 -35.20
N TYR A 721 -7.05 8.67 -35.94
CA TYR A 721 -6.96 8.19 -37.32
C TYR A 721 -6.68 6.68 -37.37
N CYS A 722 -6.44 6.12 -38.56
CA CYS A 722 -6.25 4.70 -38.83
C CYS A 722 -5.30 3.97 -37.87
N ILE A 723 -4.20 4.60 -37.48
CA ILE A 723 -3.28 4.04 -36.47
C ILE A 723 -3.95 3.76 -35.11
N ALA A 724 -4.88 4.59 -34.65
CA ALA A 724 -5.57 4.37 -33.37
C ALA A 724 -6.44 3.11 -33.41
N TYR A 725 -7.15 2.87 -34.52
CA TYR A 725 -7.97 1.67 -34.70
C TYR A 725 -7.13 0.41 -34.69
N THR A 726 -6.00 0.40 -35.41
CA THR A 726 -5.11 -0.76 -35.48
C THR A 726 -4.39 -1.00 -34.16
N VAL A 727 -4.01 0.04 -33.41
CA VAL A 727 -3.44 -0.11 -32.06
C VAL A 727 -4.46 -0.74 -31.11
N VAL A 728 -5.69 -0.23 -31.06
CA VAL A 728 -6.73 -0.77 -30.17
C VAL A 728 -7.09 -2.20 -30.55
N LEU A 729 -7.49 -2.46 -31.80
CA LEU A 729 -7.88 -3.80 -32.24
C LEU A 729 -6.73 -4.80 -32.08
N GLY A 730 -5.53 -4.44 -32.50
CA GLY A 730 -4.39 -5.35 -32.45
C GLY A 730 -4.00 -5.74 -31.03
N LYS A 731 -4.09 -4.81 -30.06
CA LYS A 731 -3.84 -5.12 -28.65
C LYS A 731 -4.92 -6.02 -28.05
N PHE A 732 -6.17 -5.87 -28.46
CA PHE A 732 -7.26 -6.72 -28.00
C PHE A 732 -7.12 -8.15 -28.55
N LEU A 733 -6.86 -8.26 -29.85
CA LEU A 733 -6.59 -9.54 -30.50
C LEU A 733 -5.39 -10.26 -29.88
N GLN A 734 -4.28 -9.56 -29.61
CA GLN A 734 -3.13 -10.16 -28.92
C GLN A 734 -3.48 -10.70 -27.53
N ARG A 735 -4.33 -10.01 -26.77
CA ARG A 735 -4.75 -10.45 -25.43
C ARG A 735 -5.61 -11.71 -25.49
N GLU A 736 -6.37 -11.90 -26.56
CA GLU A 736 -7.15 -13.11 -26.81
C GLU A 736 -6.33 -14.25 -27.45
N GLY A 737 -5.02 -14.06 -27.59
CA GLY A 737 -4.09 -15.09 -28.07
C GLY A 737 -3.88 -15.10 -29.59
N PHE A 738 -4.42 -14.14 -30.33
CA PHE A 738 -4.20 -14.05 -31.77
C PHE A 738 -2.80 -13.53 -32.11
N ALA A 739 -2.21 -14.11 -33.16
CA ALA A 739 -0.98 -13.61 -33.77
C ALA A 739 -1.30 -12.41 -34.67
N VAL A 740 -0.84 -11.23 -34.28
CA VAL A 740 -1.16 -9.94 -34.94
C VAL A 740 0.11 -9.32 -35.51
N ILE A 741 0.06 -8.88 -36.77
CA ILE A 741 1.11 -8.13 -37.44
C ILE A 741 0.53 -6.78 -37.86
N TRP A 742 1.13 -5.67 -37.41
CA TRP A 742 0.73 -4.34 -37.86
C TRP A 742 1.39 -4.02 -39.19
N ILE A 743 0.60 -3.48 -40.11
CA ILE A 743 1.05 -3.10 -41.43
C ILE A 743 0.81 -1.61 -41.62
N THR A 744 1.87 -0.87 -41.93
CA THR A 744 1.76 0.51 -42.42
C THR A 744 2.02 0.51 -43.92
N MET A 745 1.06 1.02 -44.70
CA MET A 745 1.18 1.19 -46.14
C MET A 745 1.43 2.65 -46.49
N HIS A 746 2.24 2.89 -47.53
CA HIS A 746 2.45 4.21 -48.09
C HIS A 746 2.07 4.23 -49.57
N ALA A 747 1.15 5.12 -49.94
CA ALA A 747 0.65 5.29 -51.29
C ALA A 747 1.13 6.62 -51.91
N GLU A 748 1.26 6.65 -53.24
CA GLU A 748 1.51 7.87 -54.02
C GLU A 748 0.41 8.06 -55.08
N GLY A 749 0.07 9.31 -55.40
CA GLY A 749 -1.02 9.62 -56.33
C GLY A 749 -2.41 9.39 -55.74
N HIS A 750 -2.57 9.51 -54.42
CA HIS A 750 -3.84 9.37 -53.71
C HIS A 750 -4.59 10.72 -53.68
N ILE A 751 -5.89 10.78 -53.98
CA ILE A 751 -6.62 12.06 -54.11
C ILE A 751 -6.65 12.88 -52.81
N ARG A 752 -6.47 12.25 -51.65
CA ARG A 752 -6.34 12.91 -50.34
C ARG A 752 -4.89 13.06 -49.86
N GLY A 753 -3.94 12.60 -50.66
CA GLY A 753 -2.52 12.62 -50.32
C GLY A 753 -1.94 14.03 -50.33
N ARG A 754 -0.89 14.23 -49.53
CA ARG A 754 -0.24 15.52 -49.31
C ARG A 754 1.02 15.66 -50.17
N GLY A 755 1.38 16.91 -50.46
CA GLY A 755 2.60 17.25 -51.18
C GLY A 755 2.58 16.93 -52.68
N PRO A 756 3.69 17.18 -53.39
CA PRO A 756 3.75 17.12 -54.85
C PRO A 756 3.52 15.72 -55.43
N LYS A 757 3.76 14.67 -54.63
CA LYS A 757 3.52 13.27 -55.00
C LYS A 757 2.15 12.74 -54.54
N GLN A 758 1.33 13.57 -53.90
CA GLN A 758 0.04 13.18 -53.32
C GLN A 758 0.18 11.92 -52.44
N GLN A 759 1.02 12.02 -51.41
CA GLN A 759 1.40 10.92 -50.53
C GLN A 759 0.41 10.74 -49.38
N ASP A 760 0.05 9.50 -49.09
CA ASP A 760 -0.85 9.16 -47.96
C ASP A 760 -0.42 7.84 -47.31
N THR A 761 -0.85 7.61 -46.06
CA THR A 761 -0.55 6.40 -45.29
C THR A 761 -1.82 5.77 -44.73
N HIS A 762 -1.84 4.44 -44.64
CA HIS A 762 -2.96 3.71 -44.05
C HIS A 762 -2.47 2.46 -43.32
N GLU A 763 -2.99 2.23 -42.13
CA GLU A 763 -2.64 1.10 -41.29
C GLU A 763 -3.71 0.00 -41.32
N VAL A 764 -3.26 -1.25 -41.44
CA VAL A 764 -4.09 -2.45 -41.32
C VAL A 764 -3.40 -3.49 -40.43
N ILE A 765 -4.11 -4.56 -40.09
CA ILE A 765 -3.60 -5.70 -39.33
C ILE A 765 -3.60 -6.93 -40.24
N GLU A 766 -2.52 -7.71 -40.21
CA GLU A 766 -2.50 -9.07 -40.76
C GLU A 766 -2.58 -10.07 -39.60
N LEU A 767 -3.47 -11.06 -39.73
CA LEU A 767 -3.79 -12.03 -38.68
C LEU A 767 -3.86 -13.43 -39.30
N TYR A 768 -3.27 -14.42 -38.60
CA TYR A 768 -3.38 -15.83 -38.95
C TYR A 768 -4.44 -16.49 -38.06
N CYS A 769 -5.52 -16.99 -38.66
CA CYS A 769 -6.57 -17.75 -37.99
C CYS A 769 -7.18 -18.77 -38.96
N GLU A 770 -7.68 -19.89 -38.44
CA GLU A 770 -8.32 -20.96 -39.26
C GLU A 770 -7.51 -21.37 -40.52
N ASP A 771 -6.20 -21.53 -40.35
CA ASP A 771 -5.23 -21.87 -41.42
C ASP A 771 -5.18 -20.91 -42.61
N LYS A 772 -5.62 -19.66 -42.42
CA LYS A 772 -5.61 -18.61 -43.44
C LYS A 772 -5.09 -17.29 -42.87
N ILE A 773 -4.57 -16.45 -43.77
CA ILE A 773 -4.15 -15.09 -43.45
C ILE A 773 -5.27 -14.13 -43.85
N TYR A 774 -5.69 -13.30 -42.91
CA TYR A 774 -6.65 -12.23 -43.11
C TYR A 774 -5.98 -10.87 -42.98
N THR A 775 -6.40 -9.92 -43.82
CA THR A 775 -6.08 -8.51 -43.65
C THR A 775 -7.29 -7.80 -43.06
N LEU A 776 -7.13 -7.20 -41.89
CA LEU A 776 -8.17 -6.49 -41.15
C LEU A 776 -7.92 -4.98 -41.27
N ASP A 777 -8.90 -4.26 -41.78
CA ASP A 777 -8.94 -2.81 -41.75
C ASP A 777 -10.00 -2.35 -40.74
N PRO A 778 -9.59 -2.06 -39.48
CA PRO A 778 -10.53 -1.62 -38.46
C PRO A 778 -11.01 -0.18 -38.65
N THR A 779 -10.37 0.60 -39.52
CA THR A 779 -10.76 1.99 -39.78
C THR A 779 -11.98 2.05 -40.69
N THR A 780 -12.04 1.14 -41.67
CA THR A 780 -13.13 0.98 -42.63
C THR A 780 -14.06 -0.19 -42.29
N ASN A 781 -13.74 -0.91 -41.22
CA ASN A 781 -14.46 -2.08 -40.73
C ASN A 781 -14.60 -3.16 -41.82
N ARG A 782 -13.46 -3.57 -42.39
CA ARG A 782 -13.37 -4.52 -43.50
C ARG A 782 -12.39 -5.65 -43.18
N ILE A 783 -12.83 -6.89 -43.45
CA ILE A 783 -11.99 -8.08 -43.39
C ILE A 783 -11.77 -8.58 -44.82
N PHE A 784 -10.51 -8.76 -45.21
CA PHE A 784 -10.15 -9.42 -46.46
C PHE A 784 -9.66 -10.84 -46.15
N PRO A 785 -10.18 -11.87 -46.84
CA PRO A 785 -9.70 -13.25 -46.71
C PRO A 785 -8.40 -13.47 -47.50
N TYR A 786 -7.50 -12.48 -47.47
CA TYR A 786 -6.27 -12.42 -48.24
C TYR A 786 -5.17 -11.74 -47.41
N SER A 787 -3.92 -12.15 -47.61
CA SER A 787 -2.76 -11.45 -47.06
C SER A 787 -2.56 -10.09 -47.74
N ILE A 788 -1.79 -9.21 -47.09
CA ILE A 788 -1.47 -7.91 -47.67
C ILE A 788 -0.74 -8.07 -49.01
N GLU A 789 0.14 -9.06 -49.11
CA GLU A 789 0.88 -9.35 -50.34
C GLU A 789 -0.05 -9.76 -51.48
N ALA A 790 -1.09 -10.55 -51.20
CA ALA A 790 -2.07 -10.93 -52.21
C ALA A 790 -2.88 -9.72 -52.70
N LEU A 791 -3.32 -8.85 -51.78
CA LEU A 791 -4.04 -7.61 -52.11
C LEU A 791 -3.18 -6.64 -52.93
N LEU A 792 -1.88 -6.52 -52.62
CA LEU A 792 -0.96 -5.66 -53.37
C LEU A 792 -0.59 -6.24 -54.75
N LYS A 793 -0.44 -7.56 -54.85
CA LYS A 793 -0.15 -8.24 -56.12
C LYS A 793 -1.36 -8.23 -57.06
N THR A 794 -2.56 -8.36 -56.50
CA THR A 794 -3.83 -8.39 -57.25
C THR A 794 -4.84 -7.42 -56.62
N PRO A 795 -4.73 -6.09 -56.86
CA PRO A 795 -5.61 -5.10 -56.24
C PRO A 795 -7.12 -5.33 -56.47
N ALA A 796 -7.49 -6.01 -57.56
CA ALA A 796 -8.87 -6.38 -57.86
C ALA A 796 -9.52 -7.30 -56.80
N LEU A 797 -8.73 -7.96 -55.93
CA LEU A 797 -9.25 -8.72 -54.79
C LEU A 797 -9.91 -7.83 -53.73
N ALA A 798 -9.56 -6.54 -53.67
CA ALA A 798 -10.22 -5.55 -52.82
C ALA A 798 -11.43 -4.95 -53.56
N THR A 799 -12.51 -5.72 -53.62
CA THR A 799 -13.76 -5.34 -54.28
C THR A 799 -14.53 -4.27 -53.51
N GLU A 800 -15.33 -3.48 -54.24
CA GLU A 800 -16.23 -2.49 -53.64
C GLU A 800 -17.30 -3.16 -52.75
N ARG A 801 -17.68 -2.44 -51.70
CA ARG A 801 -18.73 -2.87 -50.76
C ARG A 801 -20.09 -2.35 -51.20
N THR A 802 -21.11 -3.20 -51.12
CA THR A 802 -22.51 -2.82 -51.31
C THR A 802 -23.19 -2.50 -49.97
N ASP A 803 -22.63 -2.97 -48.86
CA ASP A 803 -23.12 -2.87 -47.49
C ASP A 803 -22.33 -1.81 -46.69
N VAL A 804 -22.62 -0.53 -46.91
CA VAL A 804 -21.85 0.58 -46.29
C VAL A 804 -22.72 1.50 -45.45
N ASP A 805 -22.22 1.85 -44.26
CA ASP A 805 -22.90 2.78 -43.35
C ASP A 805 -22.67 4.26 -43.74
N ASN A 806 -23.30 5.17 -42.99
CA ASN A 806 -23.17 6.61 -43.22
C ASN A 806 -21.77 7.15 -42.99
N ARG A 807 -21.02 6.56 -42.05
CA ARG A 807 -19.66 6.99 -41.73
C ARG A 807 -18.72 6.64 -42.88
N TYR A 808 -18.82 5.42 -43.41
CA TYR A 808 -18.06 4.97 -44.57
C TYR A 808 -18.22 5.92 -45.77
N LYS A 809 -19.46 6.32 -46.05
CA LYS A 809 -19.78 7.29 -47.11
C LYS A 809 -19.16 8.66 -46.83
N LYS A 810 -19.40 9.22 -45.64
CA LYS A 810 -18.89 10.56 -45.25
C LYS A 810 -17.35 10.62 -45.25
N CYS A 811 -16.70 9.55 -44.82
CA CYS A 811 -15.25 9.47 -44.75
C CYS A 811 -14.60 9.03 -46.07
N ASN A 812 -15.37 8.78 -47.15
CA ASN A 812 -14.89 8.25 -48.44
C ASN A 812 -13.96 7.04 -48.27
N TYR A 813 -14.35 6.08 -47.44
CA TYR A 813 -13.49 4.91 -47.15
C TYR A 813 -13.25 3.99 -48.35
N HIS A 814 -14.07 4.09 -49.40
CA HIS A 814 -13.82 3.44 -50.70
C HIS A 814 -12.46 3.82 -51.31
N LEU A 815 -11.86 4.95 -50.90
CA LEU A 815 -10.52 5.35 -51.32
C LEU A 815 -9.39 4.59 -50.59
N TYR A 816 -9.70 3.86 -49.51
CA TYR A 816 -8.72 3.21 -48.62
C TYR A 816 -8.89 1.68 -48.54
N ASP A 817 -10.08 1.12 -48.78
CA ASP A 817 -10.36 -0.33 -48.66
C ASP A 817 -10.70 -1.04 -49.98
N THR A 818 -10.47 -0.40 -51.13
CA THR A 818 -10.73 -0.98 -52.45
C THR A 818 -9.46 -1.09 -53.31
N HIS A 819 -9.60 -1.68 -54.49
CA HIS A 819 -8.55 -1.74 -55.51
C HIS A 819 -7.88 -0.39 -55.79
N TYR A 820 -8.60 0.73 -55.60
CA TYR A 820 -8.05 2.07 -55.73
C TYR A 820 -6.87 2.32 -54.78
N TRP A 821 -6.97 1.92 -53.51
CA TRP A 821 -5.88 2.09 -52.53
C TRP A 821 -4.71 1.16 -52.86
N TYR A 822 -4.99 -0.14 -52.97
CA TYR A 822 -3.96 -1.17 -53.10
C TYR A 822 -3.15 -1.03 -54.40
N SER A 823 -3.73 -0.48 -55.48
CA SER A 823 -2.99 -0.18 -56.72
C SER A 823 -2.00 0.99 -56.62
N LYS A 824 -2.11 1.81 -55.56
CA LYS A 824 -1.28 3.02 -55.35
C LYS A 824 -0.18 2.84 -54.31
N VAL A 825 -0.25 1.80 -53.50
CA VAL A 825 0.76 1.49 -52.47
C VAL A 825 2.12 1.24 -53.15
N LYS A 826 3.14 1.97 -52.72
CA LYS A 826 4.52 1.85 -53.24
C LYS A 826 5.38 0.95 -52.38
N TRP A 827 5.16 0.99 -51.08
CA TRP A 827 5.83 0.13 -50.11
C TRP A 827 4.94 -0.02 -48.88
N TYR A 828 5.18 -1.10 -48.14
CA TYR A 828 4.56 -1.32 -46.85
C TYR A 828 5.62 -1.81 -45.86
N LYS A 829 5.36 -1.62 -44.57
CA LYS A 829 6.23 -2.08 -43.49
C LYS A 829 5.43 -2.97 -42.54
N ARG A 830 5.97 -4.17 -42.29
CA ARG A 830 5.49 -5.05 -41.22
C ARG A 830 6.14 -4.62 -39.90
N ARG A 831 5.34 -4.32 -38.88
CA ARG A 831 5.78 -4.12 -37.50
C ARG A 831 5.24 -5.28 -36.68
N ILE A 832 6.14 -6.21 -36.35
CA ILE A 832 5.91 -7.15 -35.25
C ILE A 832 6.28 -6.38 -33.99
N LEU A 833 5.28 -5.97 -33.21
CA LEU A 833 5.54 -5.64 -31.82
C LEU A 833 5.97 -6.95 -31.15
N LYS A 834 7.28 -7.17 -30.96
CA LYS A 834 7.80 -8.34 -30.26
C LYS A 834 7.12 -8.43 -28.89
N ASN A 835 6.24 -9.41 -28.70
CA ASN A 835 5.73 -9.74 -27.39
C ASN A 835 6.74 -10.64 -26.66
N SER A 836 6.90 -10.33 -25.38
CA SER A 836 7.59 -11.07 -24.32
C SER A 836 6.81 -12.28 -23.81
N LEU A 837 5.84 -12.80 -24.56
CA LEU A 837 5.03 -13.96 -24.19
C LEU A 837 4.79 -14.80 -25.44
N LEU A 838 5.10 -16.10 -25.36
CA LEU A 838 5.13 -17.13 -26.41
C LEU A 838 6.47 -17.35 -27.11
N GLN A 839 7.43 -17.92 -26.36
CA GLN A 839 8.34 -18.93 -26.91
C GLN A 839 8.37 -20.13 -25.96
N SER A 840 7.46 -21.06 -26.21
CA SER A 840 7.61 -22.47 -25.84
C SER A 840 7.17 -23.30 -27.04
N SER A 841 8.11 -23.49 -27.95
CA SER A 841 8.19 -24.66 -28.82
C SER A 841 9.59 -25.25 -28.63
#